data_AF-A0A4Q2YD28-F1
#
_entry.id   AF-A0A4Q2YD28-F1
#
_cell.length_a   1.000
_cell.length_b   1.000
_cell.length_c   1.000
_cell.angle_alpha   90.00
_cell.angle_beta   90.00
_cell.angle_gamma   90.00
#
_symmetry.space_group_name_H-M   'P 1'
#
loop_
_entity.id
_entity.type
_entity.pdbx_description
1 polymer ?
#
loop_
_entity_poly.entity_id
_entity_poly.type
_entity_poly.pdbx_seq_one_letter_code
_entity_poly.pdbx_strand_id
1 'polypeptide(L)'
;MNPFYHSSTPLVPGSLHRLSQEHDNCGMGAIAHLKGKRSYQILDHALTSVCCMTHRGAVDADMKTGDGSGVLTQIPYPLFRKAAEKLGHKLENEADLGVAVFFFPRDNEGAAAQIKEIAAEVTDKRGITRIGWRDVPVDVDALGKIAQASRPEIQHLLLLKPAGMEADVYERQLYLCRREIEHRTKEIHGFYMPSFSSRLLSYKALAMPAALRAFYLDLQDPDYEIAISLYHQRFSTNTFPAWPLGQPFRMMCHNGEINTVEGNRNWMTSREEFFSSPIWGDEIDLVKDLMRHGESDSASLDHALELLILSGRSPEHAMCMLVPPAYRNDEEISDNLRAFYQYNRSFSEPWDGPAGLVFTDGTKLCASLDRNGLRPSRYKVTADDILYIGSEAGAVIFEDSNIICKGRLGPGEMMSADTATGELKMDRQIKEELAQQKPYRRWIDENRLELRKFVSPSAHAPDIDFTPLDLSRQQVAQGISLEELDMVFPPMIKGAQEAVFSMGDDIPLAVLSTHPRLLYTYFKQLFAQVTNPPIDPIREWAVMSLSAGLGPERNLLQETPGHCRTVSLESAILFEHELEKTKDLGDEGFPAVTLDCTWDASSGAEGLKPRLDQLCLDAEEAVKSNHSILILSDRATSAGKAPIPTLLAIGTIHHHLTRIRKRMRASLVIETGEARDVHQIACCFGFGATAICPYLGYATVRQLVAADKGKGKLDISTEKAMSNYRKALEKGLLKIMSKMGISVLNSDQGSQTFEAIGIGSDVVNFAFTGVSSKIGGIGFADIAEESLIRHRAAYLTDVPAGETLDLGDPGYNRYRKSGERHVFTTEHIKNFHTYVKSGRAEDYEEYVRASLEVNPVAIKDLIEFVPAASGPVPISEVEPIESIRRRFTTAAMSLGALSPEAHETLAIAMNRIGAKSDSGEGGEDPVRFQPYPNGDYARSYIKQVASGRFGVSAFYLVNADELEIKMAQGAKPGEGGQLPGHKVNALIARLRNTQPGVQLISPPPHHDIYSIEDLAQLI
;
A
#
# COMPACT_ATOMS: atom_id res chain seq x y z
N MET A 1 -6.74 -21.63 9.98
CA MET A 1 -7.64 -21.14 8.90
C MET A 1 -8.36 -19.90 9.39
N ASN A 2 -8.65 -18.95 8.52
CA ASN A 2 -9.23 -17.64 8.85
C ASN A 2 -10.73 -17.78 9.20
N PRO A 3 -11.25 -17.19 10.29
CA PRO A 3 -12.65 -17.33 10.73
C PRO A 3 -13.69 -16.76 9.73
N PHE A 4 -13.28 -15.87 8.83
CA PHE A 4 -14.17 -15.23 7.85
C PHE A 4 -14.49 -16.12 6.65
N TYR A 5 -13.66 -17.13 6.37
CA TYR A 5 -13.83 -18.01 5.23
C TYR A 5 -14.48 -19.32 5.64
N HIS A 6 -15.42 -19.78 4.82
CA HIS A 6 -16.08 -21.06 5.03
C HIS A 6 -15.08 -22.22 4.77
N SER A 7 -15.25 -23.35 5.46
CA SER A 7 -14.36 -24.52 5.34
C SER A 7 -14.32 -25.13 3.94
N SER A 8 -15.34 -24.85 3.11
CA SER A 8 -15.39 -25.26 1.69
C SER A 8 -14.59 -24.36 0.76
N THR A 9 -13.96 -23.28 1.26
CA THR A 9 -13.05 -22.46 0.47
C THR A 9 -11.83 -23.31 0.11
N PRO A 10 -11.50 -23.51 -1.18
CA PRO A 10 -10.44 -24.43 -1.60
C PRO A 10 -9.05 -23.81 -1.34
N LEU A 11 -8.63 -23.82 -0.07
CA LEU A 11 -7.27 -23.54 0.32
C LEU A 11 -6.44 -24.80 0.04
N VAL A 12 -5.81 -24.87 -1.14
CA VAL A 12 -4.93 -25.99 -1.50
C VAL A 12 -3.67 -25.92 -0.63
N PRO A 13 -3.39 -26.92 0.22
CA PRO A 13 -2.14 -26.96 0.99
C PRO A 13 -0.93 -26.89 0.04
N GLY A 14 -0.02 -25.96 0.31
CA GLY A 14 1.15 -25.72 -0.56
C GLY A 14 0.93 -24.74 -1.71
N SER A 15 -0.24 -24.10 -1.83
CA SER A 15 -0.46 -23.00 -2.77
C SER A 15 0.42 -21.78 -2.47
N LEU A 16 0.87 -21.09 -3.51
CA LEU A 16 1.57 -19.79 -3.40
C LEU A 16 0.62 -18.60 -3.18
N HIS A 17 -0.69 -18.81 -3.37
CA HIS A 17 -1.72 -17.82 -3.09
C HIS A 17 -1.98 -17.72 -1.59
N ARG A 18 -2.13 -16.49 -1.08
CA ARG A 18 -2.47 -16.19 0.31
C ARG A 18 -3.74 -15.33 0.35
N LEU A 19 -4.63 -15.61 1.30
CA LEU A 19 -5.86 -14.81 1.51
C LEU A 19 -5.60 -13.33 1.80
N SER A 20 -4.40 -12.96 2.26
CA SER A 20 -4.00 -11.57 2.47
C SER A 20 -3.70 -10.80 1.16
N GLN A 21 -3.72 -11.47 0.01
CA GLN A 21 -3.52 -10.88 -1.32
C GLN A 21 -4.86 -10.51 -1.98
N GLU A 22 -5.97 -10.64 -1.27
CA GLU A 22 -7.30 -10.31 -1.77
C GLU A 22 -7.60 -8.83 -1.53
N HIS A 23 -8.11 -8.15 -2.55
CA HIS A 23 -8.41 -6.72 -2.55
C HIS A 23 -9.86 -6.47 -3.02
N ASP A 24 -10.46 -5.40 -2.50
CA ASP A 24 -11.89 -5.10 -2.68
C ASP A 24 -12.08 -3.65 -3.12
N ASN A 25 -12.89 -3.39 -4.13
CA ASN A 25 -13.26 -2.05 -4.61
C ASN A 25 -14.74 -2.04 -4.97
N CYS A 26 -15.49 -0.93 -4.81
CA CYS A 26 -16.82 -0.85 -5.44
C CYS A 26 -17.75 0.35 -5.15
N GLY A 27 -18.92 0.40 -5.81
CA GLY A 27 -19.97 1.42 -5.61
C GLY A 27 -20.58 1.49 -4.20
N MET A 28 -20.57 2.70 -3.63
CA MET A 28 -21.10 3.00 -2.30
C MET A 28 -22.06 4.20 -2.33
N GLY A 29 -22.75 4.43 -1.22
CA GLY A 29 -23.45 5.69 -0.96
C GLY A 29 -24.36 5.64 0.24
N ALA A 30 -25.13 6.72 0.39
CA ALA A 30 -26.06 6.88 1.50
C ALA A 30 -27.28 7.73 1.12
N ILE A 31 -28.38 7.47 1.81
CA ILE A 31 -29.62 8.25 1.78
C ILE A 31 -29.92 8.69 3.20
N ALA A 32 -30.22 9.98 3.40
CA ALA A 32 -30.74 10.47 4.65
C ALA A 32 -31.88 11.46 4.46
N HIS A 33 -32.83 11.46 5.40
CA HIS A 33 -33.75 12.58 5.56
C HIS A 33 -33.14 13.58 6.55
N LEU A 34 -32.85 14.81 6.12
CA LEU A 34 -32.08 15.79 6.92
C LEU A 34 -32.73 16.08 8.27
N LYS A 35 -34.07 16.11 8.35
CA LYS A 35 -34.82 16.33 9.61
C LYS A 35 -35.17 15.04 10.39
N GLY A 36 -34.54 13.92 10.08
CA GLY A 36 -34.72 12.66 10.82
C GLY A 36 -36.10 11.98 10.66
N LYS A 37 -36.91 12.38 9.67
CA LYS A 37 -38.22 11.75 9.43
C LYS A 37 -38.02 10.34 8.88
N ARG A 38 -38.53 9.35 9.61
CA ARG A 38 -38.42 7.93 9.27
C ARG A 38 -39.49 7.52 8.26
N SER A 39 -39.11 6.75 7.25
CA SER A 39 -40.04 6.16 6.28
C SER A 39 -39.40 5.01 5.50
N TYR A 40 -40.22 4.14 4.89
CA TYR A 40 -39.75 3.10 3.98
C TYR A 40 -39.06 3.68 2.72
N GLN A 41 -39.42 4.90 2.31
CA GLN A 41 -38.87 5.55 1.12
C GLN A 41 -37.34 5.69 1.17
N ILE A 42 -36.77 5.90 2.36
CA ILE A 42 -35.31 6.00 2.53
C ILE A 42 -34.62 4.67 2.21
N LEU A 43 -35.18 3.56 2.70
CA LEU A 43 -34.69 2.23 2.36
C LEU A 43 -34.88 1.93 0.87
N ASP A 44 -36.03 2.28 0.30
CA ASP A 44 -36.31 2.03 -1.11
C ASP A 44 -35.35 2.76 -2.05
N HIS A 45 -35.01 4.01 -1.74
CA HIS A 45 -33.96 4.75 -2.44
C HIS A 45 -32.58 4.12 -2.30
N ALA A 46 -32.22 3.63 -1.11
CA ALA A 46 -30.93 2.96 -0.88
C ALA A 46 -30.82 1.64 -1.67
N LEU A 47 -31.88 0.83 -1.63
CA LEU A 47 -31.97 -0.43 -2.38
C LEU A 47 -31.98 -0.20 -3.89
N THR A 48 -32.66 0.84 -4.37
CA THR A 48 -32.61 1.26 -5.78
C THR A 48 -31.19 1.67 -6.16
N SER A 49 -30.52 2.43 -5.30
CA SER A 49 -29.15 2.90 -5.55
C SER A 49 -28.16 1.76 -5.70
N VAL A 50 -28.18 0.78 -4.79
CA VAL A 50 -27.29 -0.38 -4.87
C VAL A 50 -27.57 -1.23 -6.12
N CYS A 51 -28.85 -1.34 -6.54
CA CYS A 51 -29.19 -2.01 -7.81
C CYS A 51 -28.60 -1.31 -9.03
N CYS A 52 -28.59 0.02 -9.05
CA CYS A 52 -27.96 0.80 -10.11
C CYS A 52 -26.43 0.69 -10.14
N MET A 53 -25.78 0.12 -9.12
CA MET A 53 -24.33 -0.11 -9.10
C MET A 53 -23.90 -1.46 -9.68
N THR A 54 -24.84 -2.25 -10.22
CA THR A 54 -24.59 -3.59 -10.75
C THR A 54 -23.52 -3.62 -11.87
N HIS A 55 -23.45 -2.58 -12.72
CA HIS A 55 -22.42 -2.49 -13.78
C HIS A 55 -21.01 -2.25 -13.23
N ARG A 56 -20.88 -1.89 -11.95
CA ARG A 56 -19.60 -1.74 -11.24
C ARG A 56 -19.24 -2.97 -10.40
N GLY A 57 -19.98 -4.07 -10.52
CA GLY A 57 -19.77 -5.34 -9.80
C GLY A 57 -19.42 -6.48 -10.76
N ALA A 58 -18.72 -7.50 -10.28
CA ALA A 58 -18.58 -8.76 -11.01
C ALA A 58 -19.88 -9.58 -10.85
N VAL A 59 -20.29 -10.22 -11.94
CA VAL A 59 -21.46 -11.09 -11.97
C VAL A 59 -20.99 -12.48 -12.34
N ASP A 60 -21.27 -13.46 -11.50
CA ASP A 60 -20.97 -14.86 -11.81
C ASP A 60 -21.88 -15.37 -12.95
N ALA A 61 -21.51 -16.47 -13.59
CA ALA A 61 -22.25 -17.08 -14.69
C ALA A 61 -23.69 -17.47 -14.33
N ASP A 62 -24.02 -17.60 -13.04
CA ASP A 62 -25.38 -17.88 -12.56
C ASP A 62 -26.28 -16.63 -12.47
N MET A 63 -25.74 -15.43 -12.71
CA MET A 63 -26.42 -14.12 -12.64
C MET A 63 -27.08 -13.79 -11.30
N LYS A 64 -26.83 -14.58 -10.25
CA LYS A 64 -27.40 -14.42 -8.90
C LYS A 64 -26.31 -14.19 -7.85
N THR A 65 -25.18 -14.87 -7.99
CA THR A 65 -24.01 -14.75 -7.14
C THR A 65 -23.26 -13.47 -7.53
N GLY A 66 -23.00 -12.64 -6.52
CA GLY A 66 -22.11 -11.50 -6.62
C GLY A 66 -21.21 -11.43 -5.38
N ASP A 67 -20.18 -10.59 -5.43
CA ASP A 67 -19.10 -10.57 -4.43
C ASP A 67 -19.51 -10.02 -3.05
N GLY A 68 -20.75 -9.51 -2.94
CA GLY A 68 -21.36 -9.03 -1.71
C GLY A 68 -22.16 -7.75 -1.91
N SER A 69 -23.32 -7.64 -1.29
CA SER A 69 -24.09 -6.41 -1.21
C SER A 69 -24.77 -6.26 0.14
N GLY A 70 -25.08 -5.03 0.52
CA GLY A 70 -25.73 -4.78 1.79
C GLY A 70 -26.22 -3.36 1.99
N VAL A 71 -26.97 -3.18 3.07
CA VAL A 71 -27.38 -1.91 3.63
C VAL A 71 -27.11 -1.87 5.13
N LEU A 72 -26.74 -0.69 5.63
CA LEU A 72 -26.61 -0.38 7.05
C LEU A 72 -27.59 0.73 7.35
N THR A 73 -28.55 0.45 8.20
CA THR A 73 -29.68 1.34 8.44
C THR A 73 -29.76 1.70 9.91
N GLN A 74 -30.58 2.69 10.23
CA GLN A 74 -31.13 2.77 11.59
C GLN A 74 -31.98 1.53 11.91
N ILE A 75 -32.15 1.20 13.19
CA ILE A 75 -33.08 0.14 13.60
C ILE A 75 -34.52 0.54 13.21
N PRO A 76 -35.24 -0.28 12.40
CA PRO A 76 -36.63 -0.04 12.05
C PRO A 76 -37.54 -0.44 13.20
N TYR A 77 -37.78 0.49 14.12
CA TYR A 77 -38.51 0.19 15.36
C TYR A 77 -39.90 -0.44 15.17
N PRO A 78 -40.75 -0.01 14.21
CA PRO A 78 -42.08 -0.62 14.02
C PRO A 78 -42.01 -2.13 13.71
N LEU A 79 -41.08 -2.55 12.86
CA LEU A 79 -40.82 -3.96 12.55
C LEU A 79 -40.43 -4.76 13.80
N PHE A 80 -39.48 -4.24 14.58
CA PHE A 80 -38.97 -4.93 15.76
C PHE A 80 -39.90 -4.87 16.97
N ARG A 81 -40.79 -3.87 17.06
CA ARG A 81 -41.87 -3.83 18.04
C ARG A 81 -42.79 -5.04 17.88
N LYS A 82 -43.22 -5.31 16.64
CA LYS A 82 -44.04 -6.50 16.32
C LYS A 82 -43.29 -7.80 16.63
N ALA A 83 -41.98 -7.83 16.40
CA ALA A 83 -41.15 -9.00 16.73
C ALA A 83 -41.02 -9.23 18.25
N ALA A 84 -40.80 -8.16 19.03
CA ALA A 84 -40.73 -8.24 20.49
C ALA A 84 -42.07 -8.70 21.09
N GLU A 85 -43.19 -8.19 20.58
CA GLU A 85 -44.53 -8.61 21.01
C GLU A 85 -44.79 -10.11 20.75
N LYS A 86 -44.33 -10.64 19.61
CA LYS A 86 -44.37 -12.08 19.31
C LYS A 86 -43.52 -12.92 20.26
N LEU A 87 -42.45 -12.34 20.81
CA LEU A 87 -41.60 -12.95 21.84
C LEU A 87 -42.17 -12.74 23.27
N GLY A 88 -43.38 -12.18 23.39
CA GLY A 88 -44.05 -11.99 24.68
C GLY A 88 -43.61 -10.74 25.45
N HIS A 89 -42.93 -9.79 24.79
CA HIS A 89 -42.45 -8.56 25.42
C HIS A 89 -43.01 -7.32 24.74
N LYS A 90 -43.59 -6.40 25.53
CA LYS A 90 -44.11 -5.12 25.02
C LYS A 90 -43.07 -4.03 25.24
N LEU A 91 -42.57 -3.42 24.16
CA LEU A 91 -41.66 -2.28 24.24
C LEU A 91 -42.41 -1.03 24.73
N GLU A 92 -41.97 -0.46 25.85
CA GLU A 92 -42.50 0.81 26.37
C GLU A 92 -41.94 2.01 25.61
N ASN A 93 -40.64 1.95 25.29
CA ASN A 93 -39.92 2.94 24.51
C ASN A 93 -39.03 2.23 23.49
N GLU A 94 -39.19 2.59 22.22
CA GLU A 94 -38.45 1.97 21.13
C GLU A 94 -36.96 2.30 21.15
N ALA A 95 -36.60 3.48 21.68
CA ALA A 95 -35.20 3.89 21.82
C ALA A 95 -34.42 3.05 22.83
N ASP A 96 -35.10 2.22 23.65
CA ASP A 96 -34.46 1.29 24.58
C ASP A 96 -34.11 -0.06 23.92
N LEU A 97 -34.52 -0.29 22.67
CA LEU A 97 -34.24 -1.53 21.95
C LEU A 97 -32.79 -1.58 21.42
N GLY A 98 -32.07 -2.65 21.76
CA GLY A 98 -30.85 -3.08 21.10
C GLY A 98 -31.09 -4.28 20.19
N VAL A 99 -30.37 -4.37 19.07
CA VAL A 99 -30.42 -5.51 18.16
C VAL A 99 -29.00 -5.95 17.84
N ALA A 100 -28.73 -7.24 18.03
CA ALA A 100 -27.49 -7.87 17.63
C ALA A 100 -27.74 -8.90 16.53
N VAL A 101 -27.01 -8.79 15.42
CA VAL A 101 -27.09 -9.69 14.26
C VAL A 101 -26.01 -10.74 14.40
N PHE A 102 -26.40 -12.01 14.31
CA PHE A 102 -25.50 -13.15 14.39
C PHE A 102 -25.56 -13.94 13.09
N PHE A 103 -24.40 -14.15 12.47
CA PHE A 103 -24.17 -15.15 11.44
C PHE A 103 -23.59 -16.38 12.12
N PHE A 104 -24.44 -17.37 12.38
CA PHE A 104 -24.03 -18.64 12.99
C PHE A 104 -23.46 -19.60 11.94
N PRO A 105 -22.50 -20.47 12.33
CA PRO A 105 -22.04 -21.54 11.48
C PRO A 105 -23.21 -22.48 11.12
N ARG A 106 -23.35 -22.80 9.84
CA ARG A 106 -24.37 -23.72 9.35
C ARG A 106 -24.04 -25.16 9.76
N ASP A 107 -25.07 -25.96 10.03
CA ASP A 107 -24.98 -27.39 10.37
C ASP A 107 -24.07 -27.71 11.59
N ASN A 108 -23.90 -26.75 12.50
CA ASN A 108 -23.12 -26.91 13.73
C ASN A 108 -23.88 -26.38 14.96
N GLU A 109 -24.88 -27.17 15.39
CA GLU A 109 -25.73 -26.82 16.53
C GLU A 109 -24.94 -26.64 17.83
N GLY A 110 -23.86 -27.40 18.03
CA GLY A 110 -23.01 -27.28 19.21
C GLY A 110 -22.32 -25.92 19.30
N ALA A 111 -21.73 -25.46 18.20
CA ALA A 111 -21.13 -24.12 18.14
C ALA A 111 -22.19 -23.03 18.32
N ALA A 112 -23.37 -23.17 17.69
CA ALA A 112 -24.46 -22.22 17.84
C ALA A 112 -24.95 -22.12 19.31
N ALA A 113 -25.12 -23.26 19.99
CA ALA A 113 -25.50 -23.30 21.41
C ALA A 113 -24.43 -22.63 22.29
N GLN A 114 -23.15 -22.95 22.06
CA GLN A 114 -22.03 -22.34 22.78
C GLN A 114 -22.00 -20.81 22.61
N ILE A 115 -22.17 -20.31 21.38
CA ILE A 115 -22.20 -18.86 21.12
C ILE A 115 -23.38 -18.21 21.85
N LYS A 116 -24.56 -18.83 21.85
CA LYS A 116 -25.75 -18.31 22.56
C LYS A 116 -25.57 -18.28 24.07
N GLU A 117 -24.91 -19.30 24.64
CA GLU A 117 -24.55 -19.34 26.06
C GLU A 117 -23.58 -18.22 26.42
N ILE A 118 -22.51 -18.03 25.63
CA ILE A 118 -21.56 -16.92 25.80
C ILE A 118 -22.30 -15.57 25.71
N ALA A 119 -23.18 -15.38 24.72
CA ALA A 119 -23.94 -14.15 24.57
C ALA A 119 -24.88 -13.90 25.77
N ALA A 120 -25.47 -14.95 26.33
CA ALA A 120 -26.29 -14.85 27.54
C ALA A 120 -25.44 -14.41 28.75
N GLU A 121 -24.33 -15.09 29.02
CA GLU A 121 -23.43 -14.75 30.11
C GLU A 121 -22.91 -13.30 30.02
N VAL A 122 -22.48 -12.88 28.83
CA VAL A 122 -21.89 -11.56 28.58
C VAL A 122 -22.92 -10.44 28.78
N THR A 123 -24.17 -10.66 28.35
CA THR A 123 -25.25 -9.69 28.52
C THR A 123 -25.78 -9.67 29.96
N ASP A 124 -25.89 -10.82 30.64
CA ASP A 124 -26.28 -10.91 32.05
C ASP A 124 -25.30 -10.18 32.97
N LYS A 125 -23.99 -10.37 32.72
CA LYS A 125 -22.91 -9.67 33.44
C LYS A 125 -23.04 -8.15 33.39
N ARG A 126 -23.66 -7.61 32.33
CA ARG A 126 -23.88 -6.16 32.12
C ARG A 126 -25.28 -5.69 32.48
N GLY A 127 -26.13 -6.58 33.01
CA GLY A 127 -27.52 -6.28 33.35
C GLY A 127 -28.40 -5.97 32.14
N ILE A 128 -27.95 -6.29 30.92
CA ILE A 128 -28.71 -6.06 29.69
C ILE A 128 -29.74 -7.17 29.54
N THR A 129 -31.02 -6.82 29.50
CA THR A 129 -32.10 -7.81 29.43
C THR A 129 -32.23 -8.33 28.00
N ARG A 130 -32.23 -9.66 27.84
CA ARG A 130 -32.53 -10.32 26.57
C ARG A 130 -34.04 -10.51 26.42
N ILE A 131 -34.62 -9.94 25.37
CA ILE A 131 -36.02 -10.18 25.00
C ILE A 131 -36.15 -11.58 24.38
N GLY A 132 -35.24 -11.93 23.47
CA GLY A 132 -35.21 -13.24 22.84
C GLY A 132 -34.52 -13.26 21.48
N TRP A 133 -34.38 -14.47 20.93
CA TRP A 133 -33.86 -14.70 19.59
C TRP A 133 -34.99 -14.67 18.56
N ARG A 134 -34.76 -13.97 17.45
CA ARG A 134 -35.65 -13.88 16.28
C ARG A 134 -34.92 -14.45 15.08
N ASP A 135 -35.48 -15.49 14.46
CA ASP A 135 -35.03 -15.94 13.14
C ASP A 135 -35.29 -14.85 12.09
N VAL A 136 -34.27 -14.53 11.29
CA VAL A 136 -34.43 -13.53 10.23
C VAL A 136 -35.20 -14.17 9.07
N PRO A 137 -36.33 -13.59 8.64
CA PRO A 137 -37.10 -14.16 7.54
C PRO A 137 -36.34 -13.97 6.22
N VAL A 138 -35.95 -15.09 5.62
CA VAL A 138 -35.17 -15.11 4.36
C VAL A 138 -35.80 -16.00 3.30
N ASP A 139 -35.65 -15.64 2.04
CA ASP A 139 -35.93 -16.48 0.87
C ASP A 139 -34.61 -17.04 0.31
N VAL A 140 -34.30 -18.29 0.64
CA VAL A 140 -33.03 -18.93 0.24
C VAL A 140 -32.91 -19.12 -1.27
N ASP A 141 -34.01 -19.22 -2.01
CA ASP A 141 -34.02 -19.47 -3.45
C ASP A 141 -33.62 -18.23 -4.29
N ALA A 142 -33.59 -17.07 -3.63
CA ALA A 142 -33.08 -15.83 -4.19
C ALA A 142 -31.56 -15.86 -4.44
N LEU A 143 -30.81 -16.70 -3.70
CA LEU A 143 -29.35 -16.79 -3.79
C LEU A 143 -28.88 -17.73 -4.89
N GLY A 144 -27.68 -17.48 -5.42
CA GLY A 144 -26.96 -18.40 -6.29
C GLY A 144 -26.33 -19.57 -5.53
N LYS A 145 -25.87 -20.60 -6.26
CA LYS A 145 -25.42 -21.87 -5.64
C LYS A 145 -24.21 -21.70 -4.71
N ILE A 146 -23.26 -20.84 -5.12
CA ILE A 146 -22.05 -20.58 -4.34
C ILE A 146 -22.40 -19.86 -3.03
N ALA A 147 -23.23 -18.81 -3.12
CA ALA A 147 -23.72 -18.07 -1.96
C ALA A 147 -24.53 -18.94 -1.00
N GLN A 148 -25.37 -19.84 -1.51
CA GLN A 148 -26.13 -20.79 -0.69
C GLN A 148 -25.23 -21.78 0.05
N ALA A 149 -24.13 -22.23 -0.57
CA ALA A 149 -23.23 -23.22 0.02
C ALA A 149 -22.49 -22.67 1.25
N SER A 150 -22.18 -21.36 1.26
CA SER A 150 -21.51 -20.68 2.38
C SER A 150 -22.44 -19.87 3.28
N ARG A 151 -23.77 -19.93 3.04
CA ARG A 151 -24.79 -19.15 3.78
C ARG A 151 -24.74 -19.47 5.28
N PRO A 152 -24.60 -18.47 6.16
CA PRO A 152 -24.74 -18.66 7.61
C PRO A 152 -26.20 -18.80 8.02
N GLU A 153 -26.45 -19.32 9.22
CA GLU A 153 -27.76 -19.16 9.85
C GLU A 153 -27.86 -17.79 10.50
N ILE A 154 -28.91 -17.03 10.17
CA ILE A 154 -29.01 -15.61 10.51
C ILE A 154 -30.08 -15.42 11.57
N GLN A 155 -29.70 -14.92 12.74
CA GLN A 155 -30.63 -14.61 13.82
C GLN A 155 -30.34 -13.25 14.43
N HIS A 156 -31.40 -12.60 14.92
CA HIS A 156 -31.31 -11.39 15.72
C HIS A 156 -31.49 -11.73 17.20
N LEU A 157 -30.64 -11.19 18.06
CA LEU A 157 -30.88 -11.13 19.49
C LEU A 157 -31.44 -9.75 19.83
N LEU A 158 -32.67 -9.73 20.36
CA LEU A 158 -33.32 -8.50 20.82
C LEU A 158 -32.97 -8.24 22.29
N LEU A 159 -32.55 -7.02 22.57
CA LEU A 159 -32.02 -6.59 23.86
C LEU A 159 -32.76 -5.34 24.34
N LEU A 160 -32.83 -5.17 25.65
CA LEU A 160 -33.44 -4.00 26.26
C LEU A 160 -32.40 -3.25 27.11
N LYS A 161 -32.35 -1.94 26.90
CA LYS A 161 -31.51 -1.03 27.67
C LYS A 161 -31.90 -1.06 29.15
N PRO A 162 -30.94 -1.20 30.07
CA PRO A 162 -31.22 -1.10 31.50
C PRO A 162 -31.84 0.25 31.87
N ALA A 163 -32.76 0.25 32.85
CA ALA A 163 -33.39 1.47 33.33
C ALA A 163 -32.34 2.45 33.91
N GLY A 164 -32.45 3.73 33.55
CA GLY A 164 -31.52 4.78 33.99
C GLY A 164 -30.17 4.80 33.27
N MET A 165 -29.94 3.92 32.29
CA MET A 165 -28.75 3.97 31.45
C MET A 165 -28.93 4.95 30.28
N GLU A 166 -27.95 5.84 30.09
CA GLU A 166 -27.88 6.76 28.97
C GLU A 166 -27.64 6.04 27.63
N ALA A 167 -28.18 6.56 26.54
CA ALA A 167 -28.12 5.90 25.22
C ALA A 167 -26.69 5.68 24.70
N ASP A 168 -25.79 6.65 24.89
CA ASP A 168 -24.37 6.51 24.51
C ASP A 168 -23.65 5.46 25.35
N VAL A 169 -24.00 5.37 26.63
CA VAL A 169 -23.44 4.35 27.53
C VAL A 169 -23.93 2.98 27.12
N TYR A 170 -25.21 2.85 26.75
CA TYR A 170 -25.76 1.59 26.26
C TYR A 170 -25.08 1.13 24.98
N GLU A 171 -24.88 2.02 24.00
CA GLU A 171 -24.16 1.70 22.76
C GLU A 171 -22.74 1.17 23.05
N ARG A 172 -22.01 1.79 23.98
CA ARG A 172 -20.68 1.33 24.42
C ARG A 172 -20.74 -0.03 25.10
N GLN A 173 -21.76 -0.29 25.91
CA GLN A 173 -21.93 -1.60 26.57
C GLN A 173 -22.25 -2.71 25.56
N LEU A 174 -23.01 -2.40 24.50
CA LEU A 174 -23.25 -3.33 23.38
C LEU A 174 -21.96 -3.61 22.59
N TYR A 175 -21.13 -2.59 22.35
CA TYR A 175 -19.79 -2.76 21.77
C TYR A 175 -18.91 -3.68 22.63
N LEU A 176 -18.85 -3.47 23.95
CA LEU A 176 -18.11 -4.33 24.87
C LEU A 176 -18.65 -5.77 24.90
N CYS A 177 -19.98 -5.95 24.82
CA CYS A 177 -20.57 -7.28 24.66
C CYS A 177 -20.05 -7.97 23.40
N ARG A 178 -20.07 -7.27 22.27
CA ARG A 178 -19.57 -7.79 21.00
C ARG A 178 -18.09 -8.16 21.10
N ARG A 179 -17.25 -7.28 21.65
CA ARG A 179 -15.80 -7.53 21.84
C ARG A 179 -15.54 -8.77 22.70
N GLU A 180 -16.21 -8.89 23.84
CA GLU A 180 -16.05 -10.05 24.74
C GLU A 180 -16.51 -11.35 24.06
N ILE A 181 -17.61 -11.31 23.30
CA ILE A 181 -18.06 -12.48 22.51
C ILE A 181 -17.04 -12.82 21.42
N GLU A 182 -16.54 -11.84 20.65
CA GLU A 182 -15.52 -12.04 19.60
C GLU A 182 -14.22 -12.65 20.15
N HIS A 183 -13.78 -12.25 21.34
CA HIS A 183 -12.61 -12.83 22.01
C HIS A 183 -12.86 -14.28 22.44
N ARG A 184 -14.02 -14.56 23.05
CA ARG A 184 -14.37 -15.89 23.55
C ARG A 184 -14.71 -16.90 22.45
N THR A 185 -15.03 -16.42 21.25
CA THR A 185 -15.43 -17.25 20.09
C THR A 185 -14.41 -17.25 18.95
N LYS A 186 -13.20 -16.74 19.17
CA LYS A 186 -12.16 -16.60 18.14
C LYS A 186 -11.81 -17.89 17.37
N GLU A 187 -11.96 -19.04 18.03
CA GLU A 187 -11.68 -20.37 17.47
C GLU A 187 -12.90 -21.00 16.76
N ILE A 188 -14.07 -20.35 16.82
CA ILE A 188 -15.29 -20.85 16.19
C ILE A 188 -15.36 -20.34 14.74
N HIS A 189 -15.08 -21.22 13.79
CA HIS A 189 -15.13 -20.91 12.37
C HIS A 189 -16.55 -20.67 11.86
N GLY A 190 -16.74 -19.70 10.96
CA GLY A 190 -18.03 -19.39 10.35
C GLY A 190 -18.97 -18.56 11.23
N PHE A 191 -18.49 -18.07 12.37
CA PHE A 191 -19.22 -17.14 13.23
C PHE A 191 -18.81 -15.69 12.98
N TYR A 192 -19.80 -14.78 12.84
CA TYR A 192 -19.56 -13.36 12.68
C TYR A 192 -20.76 -12.53 13.19
N MET A 193 -20.50 -11.32 13.67
CA MET A 193 -21.55 -10.37 14.10
C MET A 193 -21.51 -9.11 13.22
N PRO A 194 -22.39 -8.98 12.21
CA PRO A 194 -22.47 -7.80 11.35
C PRO A 194 -22.72 -6.48 12.09
N SER A 195 -23.56 -6.50 13.11
CA SER A 195 -23.87 -5.34 13.95
C SER A 195 -24.33 -5.78 15.34
N PHE A 196 -24.02 -4.99 16.35
CA PHE A 196 -24.47 -5.19 17.73
C PHE A 196 -24.68 -3.80 18.34
N SER A 197 -25.87 -3.23 18.15
CA SER A 197 -26.10 -1.79 18.33
C SER A 197 -27.53 -1.50 18.78
N SER A 198 -27.73 -0.34 19.40
CA SER A 198 -29.06 0.25 19.69
C SER A 198 -29.50 1.26 18.65
N ARG A 199 -28.68 1.50 17.62
CA ARG A 199 -28.88 2.51 16.59
C ARG A 199 -28.85 1.93 15.20
N LEU A 200 -27.90 1.04 14.94
CA LEU A 200 -27.55 0.58 13.61
C LEU A 200 -27.86 -0.90 13.41
N LEU A 201 -28.22 -1.26 12.19
CA LEU A 201 -28.56 -2.63 11.81
C LEU A 201 -28.01 -2.93 10.41
N SER A 202 -27.19 -3.98 10.30
CA SER A 202 -26.59 -4.41 9.03
C SER A 202 -27.35 -5.59 8.44
N TYR A 203 -27.84 -5.42 7.21
CA TYR A 203 -28.31 -6.50 6.35
C TYR A 203 -27.37 -6.62 5.15
N LYS A 204 -26.60 -7.71 5.11
CA LYS A 204 -25.63 -7.96 4.03
C LYS A 204 -25.58 -9.42 3.64
N ALA A 205 -25.35 -9.68 2.35
CA ALA A 205 -25.32 -11.02 1.81
C ALA A 205 -24.30 -11.15 0.66
N LEU A 206 -23.87 -12.38 0.39
CA LEU A 206 -23.22 -12.73 -0.88
C LEU A 206 -24.27 -12.81 -1.99
N ALA A 207 -24.75 -11.65 -2.43
CA ALA A 207 -25.84 -11.54 -3.37
C ALA A 207 -25.62 -10.36 -4.29
N MET A 208 -26.10 -10.47 -5.53
CA MET A 208 -26.33 -9.31 -6.37
C MET A 208 -27.33 -8.35 -5.70
N PRO A 209 -27.27 -7.04 -5.97
CA PRO A 209 -28.15 -6.05 -5.34
C PRO A 209 -29.64 -6.37 -5.45
N ALA A 210 -30.09 -6.85 -6.62
CA ALA A 210 -31.48 -7.22 -6.84
C ALA A 210 -31.89 -8.45 -6.00
N ALA A 211 -30.96 -9.38 -5.78
CA ALA A 211 -31.16 -10.55 -4.95
C ALA A 211 -31.14 -10.21 -3.45
N LEU A 212 -30.47 -9.12 -3.01
CA LEU A 212 -30.48 -8.68 -1.62
C LEU A 212 -31.90 -8.38 -1.12
N ARG A 213 -32.67 -7.60 -1.89
CA ARG A 213 -34.07 -7.25 -1.56
C ARG A 213 -34.95 -8.51 -1.53
N ALA A 214 -34.72 -9.45 -2.45
CA ALA A 214 -35.47 -10.70 -2.50
C ALA A 214 -35.12 -11.64 -1.33
N PHE A 215 -33.84 -11.73 -0.98
CA PHE A 215 -33.32 -12.62 0.06
C PHE A 215 -33.81 -12.25 1.45
N TYR A 216 -33.73 -10.97 1.85
CA TYR A 216 -34.21 -10.52 3.16
C TYR A 216 -35.63 -10.00 3.09
N LEU A 217 -36.60 -10.78 3.59
CA LEU A 217 -38.02 -10.43 3.52
C LEU A 217 -38.36 -9.17 4.34
N ASP A 218 -37.58 -8.89 5.39
CA ASP A 218 -37.69 -7.65 6.17
C ASP A 218 -37.53 -6.39 5.29
N LEU A 219 -36.67 -6.43 4.26
CA LEU A 219 -36.43 -5.28 3.38
C LEU A 219 -37.61 -4.95 2.46
N GLN A 220 -38.62 -5.83 2.41
CA GLN A 220 -39.87 -5.65 1.67
C GLN A 220 -41.03 -5.22 2.58
N ASP A 221 -40.83 -5.18 3.90
CA ASP A 221 -41.85 -4.83 4.85
C ASP A 221 -42.03 -3.29 4.93
N PRO A 222 -43.24 -2.74 4.72
CA PRO A 222 -43.49 -1.31 4.83
C PRO A 222 -43.23 -0.74 6.23
N ASP A 223 -43.19 -1.57 7.28
CA ASP A 223 -42.81 -1.16 8.65
C ASP A 223 -41.29 -0.92 8.81
N TYR A 224 -40.49 -1.10 7.75
CA TYR A 224 -39.06 -0.78 7.75
C TYR A 224 -38.82 0.72 7.63
N GLU A 225 -39.22 1.47 8.65
CA GLU A 225 -39.15 2.93 8.69
C GLU A 225 -37.83 3.44 9.30
N ILE A 226 -37.01 4.10 8.47
CA ILE A 226 -35.68 4.62 8.84
C ILE A 226 -35.48 6.03 8.26
N ALA A 227 -34.53 6.79 8.82
CA ALA A 227 -34.15 8.12 8.31
C ALA A 227 -32.74 8.16 7.72
N ILE A 228 -31.89 7.17 8.01
CA ILE A 228 -30.53 7.03 7.46
C ILE A 228 -30.34 5.60 6.95
N SER A 229 -29.79 5.47 5.74
CA SER A 229 -29.33 4.22 5.17
C SER A 229 -28.02 4.43 4.40
N LEU A 230 -27.03 3.61 4.67
CA LEU A 230 -25.86 3.42 3.82
C LEU A 230 -26.08 2.18 2.95
N TYR A 231 -25.49 2.16 1.76
CA TYR A 231 -25.54 1.03 0.84
C TYR A 231 -24.19 0.79 0.17
N HIS A 232 -23.93 -0.48 -0.15
CA HIS A 232 -22.71 -0.89 -0.83
C HIS A 232 -22.95 -2.15 -1.66
N GLN A 233 -22.41 -2.18 -2.87
CA GLN A 233 -22.21 -3.38 -3.70
C GLN A 233 -20.71 -3.64 -3.72
N ARG A 234 -20.18 -4.86 -3.68
CA ARG A 234 -18.72 -5.18 -3.71
C ARG A 234 -18.28 -5.70 -5.09
N PHE A 235 -17.05 -5.41 -5.50
CA PHE A 235 -16.32 -6.01 -6.62
C PHE A 235 -14.98 -6.46 -6.05
N SER A 236 -14.81 -7.76 -5.98
CA SER A 236 -13.59 -8.34 -5.45
C SER A 236 -12.70 -8.79 -6.58
N THR A 237 -11.38 -8.78 -6.37
CA THR A 237 -10.48 -9.57 -7.21
C THR A 237 -10.51 -11.07 -6.86
N ASN A 238 -11.33 -11.45 -5.87
CA ASN A 238 -11.41 -12.82 -5.38
C ASN A 238 -12.20 -13.75 -6.31
N THR A 239 -11.84 -15.03 -6.26
CA THR A 239 -12.68 -16.14 -6.73
C THR A 239 -13.43 -16.83 -5.58
N PHE A 240 -13.22 -16.36 -4.34
CA PHE A 240 -13.72 -16.98 -3.11
C PHE A 240 -14.55 -15.97 -2.27
N PRO A 241 -15.86 -15.87 -2.51
CA PRO A 241 -16.70 -14.90 -1.82
C PRO A 241 -16.96 -15.32 -0.36
N ALA A 242 -16.93 -14.36 0.58
CA ALA A 242 -17.13 -14.60 2.02
C ALA A 242 -18.14 -13.61 2.62
N TRP A 243 -19.18 -14.13 3.29
CA TRP A 243 -20.28 -13.35 3.87
C TRP A 243 -19.83 -12.20 4.81
N PRO A 244 -18.84 -12.40 5.71
CA PRO A 244 -18.40 -11.32 6.60
C PRO A 244 -17.76 -10.14 5.88
N LEU A 245 -17.18 -10.36 4.69
CA LEU A 245 -16.46 -9.34 3.90
C LEU A 245 -17.41 -8.47 3.07
N GLY A 246 -18.69 -8.86 2.95
CA GLY A 246 -19.72 -7.99 2.40
C GLY A 246 -19.79 -6.69 3.21
N GLN A 247 -19.97 -5.57 2.51
CA GLN A 247 -20.19 -4.26 3.10
C GLN A 247 -21.68 -3.88 3.00
N PRO A 248 -22.17 -2.94 3.83
CA PRO A 248 -21.45 -2.10 4.79
C PRO A 248 -20.88 -2.83 6.02
N PHE A 249 -19.90 -2.22 6.68
CA PHE A 249 -19.43 -2.65 8.00
C PHE A 249 -20.29 -2.02 9.11
N ARG A 250 -19.75 -1.82 10.32
CA ARG A 250 -20.55 -1.48 11.51
C ARG A 250 -20.90 0.00 11.54
N MET A 251 -20.05 0.86 10.97
CA MET A 251 -20.28 2.30 10.88
C MET A 251 -20.00 2.89 9.50
N MET A 252 -19.31 2.17 8.59
CA MET A 252 -18.97 2.73 7.27
C MET A 252 -19.24 1.83 6.06
N CYS A 253 -19.25 2.48 4.89
CA CYS A 253 -18.91 1.89 3.61
C CYS A 253 -17.66 2.57 3.04
N HIS A 254 -16.82 1.77 2.42
CA HIS A 254 -15.60 2.18 1.76
C HIS A 254 -15.58 1.67 0.33
N ASN A 255 -15.50 2.62 -0.60
CA ASN A 255 -15.21 2.39 -2.01
C ASN A 255 -13.76 2.76 -2.27
N GLY A 256 -12.90 1.78 -2.49
CA GLY A 256 -11.48 2.00 -2.79
C GLY A 256 -10.61 1.00 -2.04
N GLU A 257 -9.33 1.33 -1.91
CA GLU A 257 -8.31 0.44 -1.33
C GLU A 257 -7.36 1.24 -0.42
N ILE A 258 -7.12 0.77 0.80
CA ILE A 258 -6.12 1.34 1.71
C ILE A 258 -4.76 0.70 1.45
N ASN A 259 -3.94 1.36 0.63
CA ASN A 259 -2.63 0.85 0.21
C ASN A 259 -1.57 0.84 1.34
N THR A 260 -1.84 1.48 2.48
CA THR A 260 -0.97 1.49 3.66
C THR A 260 -1.43 0.53 4.78
N VAL A 261 -2.41 -0.34 4.53
CA VAL A 261 -3.11 -1.12 5.56
C VAL A 261 -2.19 -1.95 6.46
N GLU A 262 -1.15 -2.60 5.93
CA GLU A 262 -0.24 -3.41 6.75
C GLU A 262 0.54 -2.56 7.75
N GLY A 263 1.03 -1.39 7.32
CA GLY A 263 1.63 -0.40 8.21
C GLY A 263 0.65 0.05 9.28
N ASN A 264 -0.57 0.42 8.89
CA ASN A 264 -1.60 0.89 9.82
C ASN A 264 -1.97 -0.17 10.88
N ARG A 265 -2.07 -1.44 10.49
CA ARG A 265 -2.31 -2.58 11.39
C ARG A 265 -1.18 -2.73 12.41
N ASN A 266 0.07 -2.65 11.96
CA ASN A 266 1.25 -2.77 12.83
C ASN A 266 1.34 -1.61 13.82
N TRP A 267 1.08 -0.38 13.37
CA TRP A 267 1.07 0.81 14.22
C TRP A 267 -0.07 0.75 15.24
N MET A 268 -1.29 0.41 14.83
CA MET A 268 -2.42 0.23 15.75
C MET A 268 -2.13 -0.83 16.81
N THR A 269 -1.65 -2.01 16.41
CA THR A 269 -1.27 -3.10 17.33
C THR A 269 -0.24 -2.64 18.36
N SER A 270 0.72 -1.81 17.95
CA SER A 270 1.72 -1.25 18.87
C SER A 270 1.14 -0.20 19.82
N ARG A 271 0.09 0.54 19.40
CA ARG A 271 -0.57 1.57 20.21
C ARG A 271 -1.48 1.02 21.28
N GLU A 272 -2.01 -0.19 21.11
CA GLU A 272 -2.93 -0.83 22.07
C GLU A 272 -2.36 -0.91 23.49
N GLU A 273 -1.03 -1.00 23.65
CA GLU A 273 -0.36 -0.98 24.96
C GLU A 273 -0.55 0.34 25.71
N PHE A 274 -0.72 1.44 25.00
CA PHE A 274 -0.91 2.77 25.56
C PHE A 274 -2.39 3.14 25.73
N PHE A 275 -3.31 2.26 25.30
CA PHE A 275 -4.73 2.54 25.39
C PHE A 275 -5.14 2.80 26.83
N SER A 276 -5.69 3.99 27.03
CA SER A 276 -6.24 4.44 28.29
C SER A 276 -7.39 5.38 27.98
N SER A 277 -8.54 5.17 28.60
CA SER A 277 -9.69 6.06 28.40
C SER A 277 -10.52 6.10 29.65
N PRO A 278 -10.89 7.29 30.15
CA PRO A 278 -11.86 7.40 31.23
C PRO A 278 -13.22 6.77 30.89
N ILE A 279 -13.55 6.65 29.60
CA ILE A 279 -14.80 6.03 29.13
C ILE A 279 -14.77 4.52 29.28
N TRP A 280 -13.63 3.88 29.00
CA TRP A 280 -13.49 2.42 29.07
C TRP A 280 -13.10 1.92 30.47
N GLY A 281 -12.41 2.76 31.25
CA GLY A 281 -11.99 2.42 32.61
C GLY A 281 -11.19 1.11 32.64
N ASP A 282 -11.57 0.21 33.55
CA ASP A 282 -10.92 -1.09 33.73
C ASP A 282 -11.25 -2.09 32.60
N GLU A 283 -12.25 -1.81 31.76
CA GLU A 283 -12.62 -2.66 30.62
C GLU A 283 -11.80 -2.36 29.34
N ILE A 284 -10.77 -1.52 29.43
CA ILE A 284 -9.91 -1.13 28.29
C ILE A 284 -9.26 -2.34 27.60
N ASP A 285 -9.02 -3.44 28.32
CA ASP A 285 -8.43 -4.64 27.73
C ASP A 285 -9.34 -5.31 26.70
N LEU A 286 -10.67 -5.15 26.79
CA LEU A 286 -11.61 -5.69 25.80
C LEU A 286 -11.55 -4.96 24.45
N VAL A 287 -11.03 -3.73 24.43
CA VAL A 287 -10.90 -2.94 23.19
C VAL A 287 -9.53 -3.06 22.53
N LYS A 288 -8.63 -3.87 23.11
CA LYS A 288 -7.36 -4.31 22.49
C LYS A 288 -7.58 -5.49 21.54
N ASP A 289 -6.52 -5.92 20.87
CA ASP A 289 -6.53 -6.90 19.77
C ASP A 289 -7.60 -6.55 18.72
N LEU A 290 -7.59 -5.27 18.31
CA LEU A 290 -8.58 -4.66 17.44
C LEU A 290 -8.40 -5.11 15.99
N MET A 291 -7.15 -5.19 15.53
CA MET A 291 -6.80 -5.51 14.15
C MET A 291 -6.50 -7.01 13.97
N ARG A 292 -6.89 -7.59 12.84
CA ARG A 292 -6.57 -8.99 12.50
C ARG A 292 -5.95 -9.07 11.12
N HIS A 293 -4.79 -9.73 11.00
CA HIS A 293 -4.22 -10.05 9.68
C HIS A 293 -5.13 -11.06 8.98
N GLY A 294 -5.73 -10.66 7.85
CA GLY A 294 -6.65 -11.49 7.05
C GLY A 294 -8.11 -11.01 7.00
N GLU A 295 -8.45 -9.89 7.64
CA GLU A 295 -9.66 -9.14 7.31
C GLU A 295 -9.41 -8.20 6.12
N SER A 296 -10.46 -7.66 5.50
CA SER A 296 -10.27 -6.62 4.48
C SER A 296 -9.75 -5.33 5.09
N ASP A 297 -9.07 -4.52 4.29
CA ASP A 297 -8.59 -3.20 4.66
C ASP A 297 -9.68 -2.28 5.24
N SER A 298 -10.85 -2.34 4.63
CA SER A 298 -12.06 -1.60 4.95
C SER A 298 -12.62 -2.00 6.32
N ALA A 299 -12.52 -3.28 6.69
CA ALA A 299 -12.90 -3.76 8.01
C ALA A 299 -11.94 -3.24 9.08
N SER A 300 -10.63 -3.22 8.81
CA SER A 300 -9.63 -2.62 9.71
C SER A 300 -9.88 -1.12 9.90
N LEU A 301 -10.25 -0.37 8.84
CA LEU A 301 -10.60 1.04 8.96
C LEU A 301 -11.89 1.25 9.79
N ASP A 302 -12.91 0.42 9.60
CA ASP A 302 -14.17 0.44 10.38
C ASP A 302 -13.91 0.19 11.87
N HIS A 303 -13.04 -0.78 12.20
CA HIS A 303 -12.62 -1.02 13.58
C HIS A 303 -11.98 0.21 14.24
N ALA A 304 -11.06 0.88 13.53
CA ALA A 304 -10.42 2.09 14.03
C ALA A 304 -11.42 3.23 14.21
N LEU A 305 -12.32 3.42 13.24
CA LEU A 305 -13.36 4.45 13.29
C LEU A 305 -14.31 4.23 14.47
N GLU A 306 -14.83 3.02 14.61
CA GLU A 306 -15.77 2.64 15.67
C GLU A 306 -15.15 2.84 17.05
N LEU A 307 -13.90 2.42 17.26
CA LEU A 307 -13.18 2.63 18.51
C LEU A 307 -13.05 4.12 18.83
N LEU A 308 -12.63 4.96 17.89
CA LEU A 308 -12.44 6.40 18.11
C LEU A 308 -13.76 7.09 18.46
N ILE A 309 -14.84 6.77 17.74
CA ILE A 309 -16.17 7.35 17.98
C ILE A 309 -16.67 6.96 19.37
N LEU A 310 -16.66 5.67 19.69
CA LEU A 310 -17.16 5.19 20.98
C LEU A 310 -16.28 5.63 22.16
N SER A 311 -15.01 5.96 21.89
CA SER A 311 -14.08 6.61 22.83
C SER A 311 -14.30 8.13 22.97
N GLY A 312 -15.34 8.70 22.35
CA GLY A 312 -15.78 10.07 22.56
C GLY A 312 -15.39 11.08 21.48
N ARG A 313 -14.78 10.65 20.36
CA ARG A 313 -14.59 11.52 19.19
C ARG A 313 -15.88 11.62 18.39
N SER A 314 -16.12 12.76 17.73
CA SER A 314 -17.19 12.83 16.74
C SER A 314 -16.79 12.05 15.48
N PRO A 315 -17.75 11.57 14.66
CA PRO A 315 -17.43 10.90 13.40
C PRO A 315 -16.51 11.74 12.50
N GLU A 316 -16.74 13.07 12.47
CA GLU A 316 -15.95 14.00 11.68
C GLU A 316 -14.50 14.10 12.17
N HIS A 317 -14.30 14.17 13.49
CA HIS A 317 -12.98 14.24 14.10
C HIS A 317 -12.21 12.93 13.86
N ALA A 318 -12.84 11.79 14.12
CA ALA A 318 -12.22 10.47 13.94
C ALA A 318 -11.75 10.26 12.50
N MET A 319 -12.58 10.63 11.51
CA MET A 319 -12.18 10.52 10.11
C MET A 319 -11.06 11.50 9.73
N CYS A 320 -11.05 12.73 10.26
CA CYS A 320 -9.92 13.65 10.09
C CYS A 320 -8.60 13.18 10.71
N MET A 321 -8.64 12.26 11.68
CA MET A 321 -7.44 11.62 12.23
C MET A 321 -6.95 10.47 11.33
N LEU A 322 -7.87 9.63 10.85
CA LEU A 322 -7.55 8.44 10.07
C LEU A 322 -7.21 8.76 8.60
N VAL A 323 -8.01 9.61 7.95
CA VAL A 323 -7.89 9.96 6.52
C VAL A 323 -7.81 11.49 6.36
N PRO A 324 -6.71 12.14 6.79
CA PRO A 324 -6.55 13.59 6.70
C PRO A 324 -6.26 14.08 5.26
N PRO A 325 -6.72 15.30 4.89
CA PRO A 325 -6.42 15.92 3.60
C PRO A 325 -4.92 16.24 3.44
N ALA A 326 -4.51 16.56 2.21
CA ALA A 326 -3.20 17.16 1.94
C ALA A 326 -3.19 18.65 2.36
N TYR A 327 -2.79 18.95 3.60
CA TYR A 327 -2.95 20.28 4.19
C TYR A 327 -1.68 21.17 4.16
N ARG A 328 -0.50 20.62 3.83
CA ARG A 328 0.77 21.32 4.10
C ARG A 328 1.06 22.49 3.18
N ASN A 329 0.82 22.26 1.90
CA ASN A 329 1.06 23.23 0.83
C ASN A 329 -0.24 23.94 0.45
N ASP A 330 -1.30 23.78 1.27
CA ASP A 330 -2.57 24.46 1.09
C ASP A 330 -2.49 25.84 1.75
N GLU A 331 -2.57 26.87 0.90
CA GLU A 331 -2.55 28.28 1.29
C GLU A 331 -3.93 28.78 1.74
N GLU A 332 -5.02 28.04 1.43
CA GLU A 332 -6.40 28.45 1.70
C GLU A 332 -6.87 28.08 3.12
N ILE A 333 -6.20 27.14 3.79
CA ILE A 333 -6.55 26.73 5.16
C ILE A 333 -6.06 27.72 6.22
N SER A 334 -6.84 27.86 7.29
CA SER A 334 -6.47 28.67 8.44
C SER A 334 -5.27 28.10 9.20
N ASP A 335 -4.58 28.97 9.92
CA ASP A 335 -3.48 28.60 10.81
C ASP A 335 -3.90 27.63 11.91
N ASN A 336 -5.13 27.77 12.41
CA ASN A 336 -5.68 26.87 13.43
C ASN A 336 -5.93 25.48 12.84
N LEU A 337 -6.49 25.41 11.62
CA LEU A 337 -6.72 24.15 10.92
C LEU A 337 -5.40 23.45 10.58
N ARG A 338 -4.39 24.21 10.13
CA ARG A 338 -3.04 23.70 9.93
C ARG A 338 -2.45 23.14 11.22
N ALA A 339 -2.65 23.82 12.35
CA ALA A 339 -2.19 23.34 13.66
C ALA A 339 -2.94 22.08 14.14
N PHE A 340 -4.23 21.96 13.86
CA PHE A 340 -5.02 20.74 14.15
C PHE A 340 -4.46 19.52 13.42
N TYR A 341 -4.21 19.61 12.12
CA TYR A 341 -3.62 18.48 11.38
C TYR A 341 -2.16 18.23 11.73
N GLN A 342 -1.40 19.28 12.07
CA GLN A 342 -0.06 19.12 12.60
C GLN A 342 -0.07 18.36 13.92
N TYR A 343 -1.05 18.61 14.80
CA TYR A 343 -1.23 17.91 16.06
C TYR A 343 -1.51 16.42 15.82
N ASN A 344 -2.52 16.09 14.99
CA ASN A 344 -2.87 14.70 14.69
C ASN A 344 -1.71 13.92 14.07
N ARG A 345 -0.94 14.54 13.17
CA ARG A 345 0.24 13.92 12.55
C ARG A 345 1.29 13.45 13.58
N SER A 346 1.37 14.06 14.76
CA SER A 346 2.39 13.69 15.75
C SER A 346 2.21 12.29 16.35
N PHE A 347 1.05 11.65 16.19
CA PHE A 347 0.75 10.35 16.79
C PHE A 347 -0.18 9.45 15.94
N SER A 348 -0.58 9.91 14.75
CA SER A 348 -1.43 9.16 13.82
C SER A 348 -0.89 9.30 12.40
N GLU A 349 -0.57 8.17 11.78
CA GLU A 349 -0.32 8.05 10.35
C GLU A 349 -1.65 8.01 9.57
N PRO A 350 -1.67 8.56 8.35
CA PRO A 350 -2.80 8.40 7.44
C PRO A 350 -2.99 6.97 6.95
N TRP A 351 -4.25 6.56 6.91
CA TRP A 351 -4.74 5.42 6.14
C TRP A 351 -4.92 5.89 4.70
N ASP A 352 -3.87 5.72 3.88
CA ASP A 352 -3.78 6.27 2.52
C ASP A 352 -4.27 5.28 1.47
N GLY A 353 -4.54 5.79 0.28
CA GLY A 353 -5.08 5.04 -0.86
C GLY A 353 -6.42 5.61 -1.34
N PRO A 354 -6.93 5.16 -2.50
CA PRO A 354 -8.24 5.61 -2.99
C PRO A 354 -9.32 5.33 -1.97
N ALA A 355 -10.10 6.33 -1.56
CA ALA A 355 -11.18 6.11 -0.60
C ALA A 355 -12.35 7.06 -0.84
N GLY A 356 -13.49 6.50 -1.25
CA GLY A 356 -14.81 7.11 -1.14
C GLY A 356 -15.53 6.56 0.08
N LEU A 357 -15.77 7.41 1.08
CA LEU A 357 -16.25 6.98 2.39
C LEU A 357 -17.62 7.59 2.68
N VAL A 358 -18.54 6.75 3.14
CA VAL A 358 -19.78 7.16 3.82
C VAL A 358 -19.84 6.45 5.17
N PHE A 359 -20.16 7.19 6.23
CA PHE A 359 -20.12 6.64 7.59
C PHE A 359 -21.14 7.32 8.49
N THR A 360 -21.57 6.61 9.53
CA THR A 360 -22.63 7.08 10.44
C THR A 360 -22.48 6.47 11.84
N ASP A 361 -22.87 7.23 12.85
CA ASP A 361 -23.08 6.76 14.23
C ASP A 361 -24.58 6.48 14.53
N GLY A 362 -25.42 6.51 13.49
CA GLY A 362 -26.87 6.38 13.57
C GLY A 362 -27.63 7.69 13.82
N THR A 363 -26.94 8.80 14.11
CA THR A 363 -27.54 10.14 14.27
C THR A 363 -27.06 11.10 13.19
N LYS A 364 -25.78 11.04 12.86
CA LYS A 364 -25.15 11.81 11.78
C LYS A 364 -24.83 10.93 10.60
N LEU A 365 -25.07 11.44 9.39
CA LEU A 365 -24.55 10.87 8.15
C LEU A 365 -23.38 11.73 7.66
N CYS A 366 -22.21 11.11 7.50
CA CYS A 366 -21.02 11.77 7.01
C CYS A 366 -20.55 11.14 5.69
N ALA A 367 -19.87 11.93 4.88
CA ALA A 367 -19.12 11.45 3.72
C ALA A 367 -17.79 12.19 3.59
N SER A 368 -16.75 11.51 3.12
CA SER A 368 -15.45 12.11 2.86
C SER A 368 -14.72 11.41 1.71
N LEU A 369 -13.73 12.10 1.14
CA LEU A 369 -12.79 11.50 0.19
C LEU A 369 -11.38 11.43 0.77
N ASP A 370 -10.59 10.50 0.22
CA ASP A 370 -9.14 10.48 0.42
C ASP A 370 -8.48 11.79 -0.01
N ARG A 371 -7.25 11.99 0.43
CA ARG A 371 -6.46 13.20 0.19
C ARG A 371 -6.26 13.60 -1.27
N ASN A 372 -6.34 12.64 -2.19
CA ASN A 372 -6.13 12.83 -3.62
C ASN A 372 -7.45 12.81 -4.40
N GLY A 373 -8.57 12.46 -3.76
CA GLY A 373 -9.90 12.42 -4.37
C GLY A 373 -9.99 11.38 -5.48
N LEU A 374 -9.41 10.20 -5.27
CA LEU A 374 -9.24 9.17 -6.31
C LEU A 374 -10.54 8.42 -6.62
N ARG A 375 -11.60 8.63 -5.82
CA ARG A 375 -12.91 8.00 -5.98
C ARG A 375 -14.02 9.03 -6.13
N PRO A 376 -15.05 8.77 -6.96
CA PRO A 376 -16.14 9.70 -7.16
C PRO A 376 -17.10 9.70 -5.96
N SER A 377 -17.53 10.90 -5.57
CA SER A 377 -18.63 11.10 -4.62
C SER A 377 -19.49 12.29 -5.06
N ARG A 378 -20.75 12.00 -5.41
CA ARG A 378 -21.76 12.98 -5.87
C ARG A 378 -22.88 13.07 -4.84
N TYR A 379 -23.43 14.26 -4.65
CA TYR A 379 -24.59 14.44 -3.78
C TYR A 379 -25.71 15.27 -4.41
N LYS A 380 -26.94 15.07 -3.93
CA LYS A 380 -28.11 15.88 -4.23
C LYS A 380 -28.88 16.17 -2.95
N VAL A 381 -29.43 17.37 -2.82
CA VAL A 381 -30.39 17.74 -1.77
C VAL A 381 -31.70 18.12 -2.43
N THR A 382 -32.80 17.58 -1.93
CA THR A 382 -34.16 17.81 -2.45
C THR A 382 -34.97 18.78 -1.59
N ALA A 383 -36.08 19.32 -2.10
CA ALA A 383 -36.97 20.22 -1.37
C ALA A 383 -37.70 19.52 -0.21
N ASP A 384 -37.84 18.20 -0.32
CA ASP A 384 -38.38 17.32 0.73
C ASP A 384 -37.30 16.85 1.73
N ASP A 385 -36.19 17.58 1.86
CA ASP A 385 -35.11 17.34 2.81
C ASP A 385 -34.39 15.97 2.65
N ILE A 386 -34.49 15.31 1.48
CA ILE A 386 -33.71 14.10 1.20
C ILE A 386 -32.32 14.49 0.72
N LEU A 387 -31.29 13.97 1.39
CA LEU A 387 -29.89 13.97 1.00
C LEU A 387 -29.54 12.62 0.37
N TYR A 388 -29.14 12.66 -0.90
CA TYR A 388 -28.55 11.54 -1.63
C TYR A 388 -27.04 11.73 -1.72
N ILE A 389 -26.27 10.69 -1.41
CA ILE A 389 -24.82 10.59 -1.64
C ILE A 389 -24.56 9.29 -2.39
N GLY A 390 -23.71 9.30 -3.41
CA GLY A 390 -23.35 8.09 -4.12
C GLY A 390 -22.16 8.24 -5.05
N SER A 391 -21.59 7.11 -5.46
CA SER A 391 -20.50 7.08 -6.44
C SER A 391 -20.90 7.65 -7.80
N GLU A 392 -22.18 7.58 -8.17
CA GLU A 392 -22.69 8.14 -9.41
C GLU A 392 -23.90 9.05 -9.19
N ALA A 393 -24.06 10.08 -10.01
CA ALA A 393 -25.19 11.00 -9.86
C ALA A 393 -26.54 10.39 -10.30
N GLY A 394 -26.53 9.27 -11.03
CA GLY A 394 -27.71 8.69 -11.69
C GLY A 394 -28.44 7.61 -10.91
N ALA A 395 -27.95 7.17 -9.74
CA ALA A 395 -28.47 5.97 -9.09
C ALA A 395 -29.93 6.10 -8.62
N VAL A 396 -30.34 7.33 -8.25
CA VAL A 396 -31.73 7.68 -7.95
C VAL A 396 -32.16 8.86 -8.81
N ILE A 397 -33.29 8.69 -9.49
CA ILE A 397 -33.94 9.72 -10.29
C ILE A 397 -34.89 10.49 -9.39
N PHE A 398 -34.55 11.76 -9.13
CA PHE A 398 -35.43 12.74 -8.52
C PHE A 398 -35.96 13.67 -9.61
N GLU A 399 -37.19 14.17 -9.46
CA GLU A 399 -37.69 15.22 -10.35
C GLU A 399 -36.79 16.45 -10.25
N ASP A 400 -36.33 16.99 -11.39
CA ASP A 400 -35.39 18.11 -11.39
C ASP A 400 -35.96 19.36 -10.68
N SER A 401 -37.27 19.56 -10.71
CA SER A 401 -37.97 20.63 -9.97
C SER A 401 -37.90 20.49 -8.45
N ASN A 402 -37.63 19.29 -7.94
CA ASN A 402 -37.51 19.01 -6.50
C ASN A 402 -36.05 19.12 -6.02
N ILE A 403 -35.06 19.38 -6.89
CA ILE A 403 -33.64 19.38 -6.48
C ILE A 403 -33.21 20.80 -6.10
N ILE A 404 -32.84 21.01 -4.84
CA ILE A 404 -32.29 22.27 -4.33
C ILE A 404 -30.83 22.43 -4.80
N CYS A 405 -30.02 21.37 -4.66
CA CYS A 405 -28.61 21.41 -5.04
C CYS A 405 -28.09 20.07 -5.57
N LYS A 406 -27.08 20.16 -6.43
CA LYS A 406 -26.27 19.05 -6.94
C LYS A 406 -24.80 19.41 -6.73
N GLY A 407 -24.01 18.50 -6.18
CA GLY A 407 -22.59 18.75 -5.92
C GLY A 407 -21.73 17.49 -5.96
N ARG A 408 -20.46 17.67 -5.61
CA ARG A 408 -19.45 16.60 -5.46
C ARG A 408 -18.52 16.94 -4.31
N LEU A 409 -17.88 15.92 -3.73
CA LEU A 409 -16.71 16.11 -2.87
C LEU A 409 -15.45 16.11 -3.73
N GLY A 410 -14.50 16.98 -3.39
CA GLY A 410 -13.14 17.04 -3.92
C GLY A 410 -12.11 16.35 -3.02
N PRO A 411 -10.83 16.40 -3.40
CA PRO A 411 -9.74 15.77 -2.63
C PRO A 411 -9.73 16.20 -1.16
N GLY A 412 -9.84 15.23 -0.25
CA GLY A 412 -9.82 15.44 1.19
C GLY A 412 -11.03 16.21 1.75
N GLU A 413 -12.06 16.48 0.95
CA GLU A 413 -13.27 17.16 1.40
C GLU A 413 -14.20 16.22 2.17
N MET A 414 -15.01 16.80 3.06
CA MET A 414 -16.04 16.09 3.81
C MET A 414 -17.37 16.85 3.91
N MET A 415 -18.43 16.13 4.24
CA MET A 415 -19.74 16.68 4.61
C MET A 415 -20.35 15.89 5.77
N SER A 416 -21.21 16.55 6.55
CA SER A 416 -21.88 15.95 7.71
C SER A 416 -23.31 16.46 7.80
N ALA A 417 -24.27 15.54 7.87
CA ALA A 417 -25.69 15.82 8.04
C ALA A 417 -26.15 15.27 9.39
N ASP A 418 -26.53 16.16 10.30
CA ASP A 418 -27.05 15.80 11.62
C ASP A 418 -28.58 15.71 11.57
N THR A 419 -29.10 14.48 11.65
CA THR A 419 -30.55 14.26 11.54
C THR A 419 -31.35 14.67 12.76
N ALA A 420 -30.69 14.88 13.91
CA ALA A 420 -31.34 15.35 15.13
C ALA A 420 -31.55 16.87 15.09
N THR A 421 -30.65 17.63 14.45
CA THR A 421 -30.73 19.10 14.36
C THR A 421 -31.27 19.59 13.02
N GLY A 422 -31.20 18.78 11.95
CA GLY A 422 -31.51 19.21 10.59
C GLY A 422 -30.36 19.93 9.88
N GLU A 423 -29.18 20.02 10.50
CA GLU A 423 -28.06 20.80 9.99
C GLU A 423 -27.23 19.98 8.99
N LEU A 424 -26.95 20.58 7.82
CA LEU A 424 -26.01 20.07 6.84
C LEU A 424 -24.77 20.97 6.82
N LYS A 425 -23.64 20.43 7.28
CA LYS A 425 -22.34 21.12 7.27
C LYS A 425 -21.47 20.63 6.13
N MET A 426 -20.77 21.58 5.52
CA MET A 426 -19.79 21.33 4.46
C MET A 426 -18.35 21.44 5.01
N ASP A 427 -17.40 21.00 4.20
CA ASP A 427 -15.99 20.80 4.54
C ASP A 427 -15.37 21.87 5.46
N ARG A 428 -15.34 23.12 4.99
CA ARG A 428 -14.70 24.23 5.71
C ARG A 428 -15.34 24.49 7.06
N GLN A 429 -16.66 24.41 7.16
CA GLN A 429 -17.36 24.63 8.43
C GLN A 429 -16.97 23.55 9.44
N ILE A 430 -17.00 22.28 9.02
CA ILE A 430 -16.65 21.14 9.88
C ILE A 430 -15.22 21.27 10.39
N LYS A 431 -14.27 21.47 9.48
CA LYS A 431 -12.84 21.48 9.79
C LYS A 431 -12.44 22.68 10.66
N GLU A 432 -13.00 23.86 10.42
CA GLU A 432 -12.74 25.04 11.26
C GLU A 432 -13.34 24.90 12.66
N GLU A 433 -14.53 24.31 12.79
CA GLU A 433 -15.12 24.00 14.10
C GLU A 433 -14.24 22.98 14.87
N LEU A 434 -13.77 21.92 14.21
CA LEU A 434 -12.84 20.95 14.80
C LEU A 434 -11.55 21.63 15.26
N ALA A 435 -10.96 22.50 14.42
CA ALA A 435 -9.74 23.22 14.73
C ALA A 435 -9.86 24.19 15.93
N GLN A 436 -11.09 24.59 16.29
CA GLN A 436 -11.37 25.47 17.42
C GLN A 436 -11.71 24.71 18.72
N GLN A 437 -11.90 23.39 18.68
CA GLN A 437 -12.26 22.59 19.86
C GLN A 437 -11.23 22.68 20.98
N LYS A 438 -9.95 22.80 20.62
CA LYS A 438 -8.80 22.89 21.54
C LYS A 438 -7.79 23.90 21.00
N PRO A 439 -6.90 24.44 21.86
CA PRO A 439 -5.88 25.39 21.42
C PRO A 439 -4.68 24.67 20.76
N TYR A 440 -4.91 23.96 19.65
CA TYR A 440 -3.89 23.13 18.99
C TYR A 440 -2.63 23.92 18.61
N ARG A 441 -2.79 25.14 18.10
CA ARG A 441 -1.66 26.03 17.78
C ARG A 441 -0.75 26.24 18.99
N ARG A 442 -1.35 26.61 20.13
CA ARG A 442 -0.63 26.79 21.39
C ARG A 442 0.08 25.51 21.82
N TRP A 443 -0.58 24.35 21.71
CA TRP A 443 0.03 23.07 22.06
C TRP A 443 1.25 22.77 21.18
N ILE A 444 1.15 22.98 19.87
CA ILE A 444 2.29 22.83 18.95
C ILE A 444 3.43 23.77 19.37
N ASP A 445 3.15 25.06 19.54
CA ASP A 445 4.16 26.08 19.82
C ASP A 445 4.90 25.81 21.15
N GLU A 446 4.20 25.33 22.17
CA GLU A 446 4.76 25.06 23.50
C GLU A 446 5.49 23.71 23.62
N ASN A 447 5.15 22.70 22.80
CA ASN A 447 5.61 21.31 23.02
C ASN A 447 6.46 20.72 21.88
N ARG A 448 6.32 21.23 20.64
CA ARG A 448 7.08 20.70 19.49
C ARG A 448 8.44 21.37 19.39
N LEU A 449 9.48 20.55 19.27
CA LEU A 449 10.83 21.02 18.95
C LEU A 449 11.06 20.94 17.45
N GLU A 450 11.58 22.00 16.86
CA GLU A 450 12.01 21.99 15.45
C GLU A 450 13.52 21.85 15.39
N LEU A 451 14.04 20.78 14.77
CA LEU A 451 15.49 20.52 14.74
C LEU A 451 16.27 21.70 14.15
N ARG A 452 15.70 22.37 13.13
CA ARG A 452 16.28 23.56 12.47
C ARG A 452 16.56 24.74 13.40
N LYS A 453 15.93 24.81 14.59
CA LYS A 453 16.22 25.84 15.60
C LYS A 453 17.53 25.57 16.35
N PHE A 454 18.00 24.33 16.34
CA PHE A 454 19.21 23.90 17.02
C PHE A 454 20.39 23.69 16.09
N VAL A 455 20.14 23.40 14.81
CA VAL A 455 21.16 23.09 13.81
C VAL A 455 20.71 23.54 12.43
N SER A 456 21.64 24.01 11.60
CA SER A 456 21.31 24.45 10.24
C SER A 456 20.87 23.28 9.36
N PRO A 457 19.77 23.40 8.60
CA PRO A 457 19.34 22.37 7.63
C PRO A 457 20.17 22.37 6.34
N SER A 458 21.16 23.28 6.23
CA SER A 458 22.08 23.37 5.10
C SER A 458 23.25 22.40 5.27
N ALA A 459 23.75 21.84 4.17
CA ALA A 459 24.91 20.96 4.21
C ALA A 459 26.14 21.67 4.78
N HIS A 460 26.86 20.97 5.65
CA HIS A 460 28.14 21.41 6.18
C HIS A 460 29.18 20.31 5.92
N ALA A 461 30.28 20.65 5.25
CA ALA A 461 31.37 19.72 5.06
C ALA A 461 32.26 19.70 6.31
N PRO A 462 32.49 18.53 6.94
CA PRO A 462 33.45 18.43 8.05
C PRO A 462 34.89 18.64 7.55
N ASP A 463 35.77 19.13 8.43
CA ASP A 463 37.16 19.49 8.08
C ASP A 463 37.97 18.28 7.55
N ILE A 464 38.01 17.18 8.30
CA ILE A 464 38.57 15.87 7.88
C ILE A 464 37.84 14.76 8.64
N ASP A 465 37.35 13.75 7.92
CA ASP A 465 36.57 12.63 8.49
C ASP A 465 37.30 11.28 8.30
N PHE A 466 37.82 11.01 7.09
CA PHE A 466 38.59 9.81 6.76
C PHE A 466 39.91 10.15 6.06
N THR A 467 40.95 9.32 6.29
CA THR A 467 42.11 9.30 5.36
C THR A 467 41.70 8.65 4.04
N PRO A 468 42.40 8.91 2.91
CA PRO A 468 42.05 8.29 1.63
C PRO A 468 42.01 6.74 1.68
N LEU A 469 42.95 6.14 2.41
CA LEU A 469 42.99 4.68 2.57
C LEU A 469 41.81 4.20 3.42
N ASP A 470 41.55 4.84 4.57
CA ASP A 470 40.43 4.45 5.44
C ASP A 470 39.09 4.57 4.71
N LEU A 471 38.89 5.64 3.93
CA LEU A 471 37.69 5.81 3.12
C LEU A 471 37.52 4.66 2.12
N SER A 472 38.57 4.32 1.37
CA SER A 472 38.50 3.22 0.40
C SER A 472 38.24 1.85 1.07
N ARG A 473 38.76 1.63 2.29
CA ARG A 473 38.46 0.43 3.07
C ARG A 473 37.01 0.38 3.53
N GLN A 474 36.47 1.48 4.05
CA GLN A 474 35.07 1.56 4.42
C GLN A 474 34.16 1.37 3.20
N GLN A 475 34.51 1.99 2.06
CA GLN A 475 33.79 1.81 0.79
C GLN A 475 33.71 0.34 0.38
N VAL A 476 34.84 -0.38 0.36
CA VAL A 476 34.85 -1.81 0.02
C VAL A 476 34.09 -2.66 1.03
N ALA A 477 34.27 -2.43 2.35
CA ALA A 477 33.58 -3.18 3.39
C ALA A 477 32.05 -3.03 3.30
N GLN A 478 31.58 -1.83 2.97
CA GLN A 478 30.16 -1.48 2.80
C GLN A 478 29.64 -1.75 1.37
N GLY A 479 30.49 -2.26 0.48
CA GLY A 479 30.12 -2.70 -0.87
C GLY A 479 29.91 -1.58 -1.89
N ILE A 480 30.55 -0.42 -1.71
CA ILE A 480 30.64 0.63 -2.73
C ILE A 480 31.66 0.22 -3.80
N SER A 481 31.22 0.22 -5.05
CA SER A 481 32.04 -0.15 -6.21
C SER A 481 32.47 1.04 -7.06
N LEU A 482 33.49 0.85 -7.91
CA LEU A 482 33.90 1.84 -8.91
C LEU A 482 32.77 2.13 -9.92
N GLU A 483 31.97 1.12 -10.25
CA GLU A 483 30.83 1.28 -11.16
C GLU A 483 29.82 2.32 -10.64
N GLU A 484 29.54 2.31 -9.33
CA GLU A 484 28.66 3.29 -8.70
C GLU A 484 29.24 4.70 -8.72
N LEU A 485 30.55 4.84 -8.49
CA LEU A 485 31.23 6.14 -8.57
C LEU A 485 31.18 6.73 -9.99
N ASP A 486 31.22 5.87 -11.00
CA ASP A 486 31.17 6.26 -12.42
C ASP A 486 29.75 6.57 -12.91
N MET A 487 28.76 5.79 -12.46
CA MET A 487 27.42 5.76 -13.09
C MET A 487 26.29 6.24 -12.19
N VAL A 488 26.40 6.10 -10.86
CA VAL A 488 25.30 6.37 -9.91
C VAL A 488 25.47 7.72 -9.21
N PHE A 489 26.62 7.96 -8.59
CA PHE A 489 26.88 9.22 -7.87
C PHE A 489 26.89 10.48 -8.77
N PRO A 490 27.47 10.47 -9.98
CA PRO A 490 27.59 11.70 -10.77
C PRO A 490 26.24 12.34 -11.17
N PRO A 491 25.21 11.58 -11.61
CA PRO A 491 23.86 12.12 -11.80
C PRO A 491 23.25 12.73 -10.53
N MET A 492 23.46 12.09 -9.37
CA MET A 492 22.94 12.57 -8.09
C MET A 492 23.61 13.89 -7.67
N ILE A 493 24.92 13.98 -7.85
CA ILE A 493 25.71 15.18 -7.51
C ILE A 493 25.39 16.35 -8.44
N LYS A 494 25.36 16.12 -9.76
CA LYS A 494 25.16 17.19 -10.75
C LYS A 494 23.70 17.59 -10.91
N GLY A 495 22.83 16.59 -11.09
CA GLY A 495 21.44 16.78 -11.48
C GLY A 495 20.45 16.76 -10.32
N ALA A 496 20.89 16.41 -9.10
CA ALA A 496 19.98 16.17 -7.96
C ALA A 496 18.84 15.22 -8.34
N GLN A 497 19.20 14.13 -9.02
CA GLN A 497 18.31 13.08 -9.51
C GLN A 497 19.09 11.76 -9.60
N GLU A 498 18.40 10.63 -9.49
CA GLU A 498 19.02 9.32 -9.67
C GLU A 498 19.54 9.09 -11.10
N ALA A 499 20.36 8.06 -11.26
CA ALA A 499 20.83 7.64 -12.57
C ALA A 499 19.70 7.03 -13.42
N VAL A 500 19.69 7.35 -14.71
CA VAL A 500 18.76 6.77 -15.69
C VAL A 500 19.53 5.81 -16.60
N PHE A 501 19.05 4.57 -16.67
CA PHE A 501 19.62 3.51 -17.50
C PHE A 501 18.66 3.09 -18.63
N SER A 502 19.09 2.13 -19.44
CA SER A 502 18.30 1.56 -20.54
C SER A 502 18.62 0.06 -20.69
N MET A 503 17.78 -0.67 -21.44
CA MET A 503 17.73 -2.14 -21.50
C MET A 503 17.14 -2.75 -20.21
N GLY A 504 17.03 -4.08 -20.19
CA GLY A 504 16.55 -4.83 -19.02
C GLY A 504 17.68 -5.19 -18.05
N ASP A 505 17.31 -5.55 -16.83
CA ASP A 505 18.20 -6.18 -15.85
C ASP A 505 18.47 -7.63 -16.29
N ASP A 506 19.69 -7.91 -16.75
CA ASP A 506 20.09 -9.19 -17.32
C ASP A 506 21.18 -9.90 -16.51
N ILE A 507 21.44 -9.45 -15.28
CA ILE A 507 22.29 -10.16 -14.31
C ILE A 507 21.46 -11.21 -13.53
N PRO A 508 22.10 -12.19 -12.87
CA PRO A 508 21.41 -13.15 -12.03
C PRO A 508 20.55 -12.50 -10.94
N LEU A 509 19.46 -13.17 -10.55
CA LEU A 509 18.82 -12.90 -9.25
C LEU A 509 19.88 -12.96 -8.14
N ALA A 510 19.75 -12.13 -7.10
CA ALA A 510 20.77 -12.00 -6.05
C ALA A 510 21.19 -13.35 -5.45
N VAL A 511 20.22 -14.23 -5.18
CA VAL A 511 20.45 -15.60 -4.65
C VAL A 511 21.20 -16.54 -5.61
N LEU A 512 21.26 -16.21 -6.91
CA LEU A 512 21.98 -16.97 -7.95
C LEU A 512 23.31 -16.31 -8.35
N SER A 513 23.60 -15.12 -7.83
CA SER A 513 24.85 -14.41 -8.11
C SER A 513 26.03 -15.16 -7.52
N THR A 514 27.16 -15.11 -8.23
CA THR A 514 28.44 -15.61 -7.72
C THR A 514 29.28 -14.52 -7.04
N HIS A 515 28.77 -13.28 -6.99
CA HIS A 515 29.39 -12.15 -6.33
C HIS A 515 28.66 -11.84 -5.01
N PRO A 516 29.36 -11.38 -3.96
CA PRO A 516 28.71 -11.04 -2.70
C PRO A 516 27.72 -9.89 -2.92
N ARG A 517 26.44 -10.12 -2.64
CA ARG A 517 25.38 -9.12 -2.82
C ARG A 517 25.14 -8.36 -1.52
N LEU A 518 24.52 -7.19 -1.65
CA LEU A 518 23.95 -6.49 -0.51
C LEU A 518 22.54 -7.02 -0.26
N LEU A 519 22.15 -7.10 1.01
CA LEU A 519 20.86 -7.66 1.41
C LEU A 519 19.67 -6.94 0.75
N TYR A 520 19.81 -5.65 0.48
CA TYR A 520 18.83 -4.84 -0.26
C TYR A 520 18.41 -5.45 -1.60
N THR A 521 19.34 -6.10 -2.33
CA THR A 521 19.09 -6.60 -3.69
C THR A 521 18.14 -7.80 -3.77
N TYR A 522 17.90 -8.45 -2.63
CA TYR A 522 16.93 -9.54 -2.46
C TYR A 522 15.49 -9.04 -2.30
N PHE A 523 15.29 -7.75 -2.03
CA PHE A 523 13.97 -7.14 -1.87
C PHE A 523 13.59 -6.40 -3.15
N LYS A 524 12.44 -6.74 -3.74
CA LYS A 524 11.89 -6.07 -4.91
C LYS A 524 10.75 -5.15 -4.47
N GLN A 525 10.78 -3.90 -4.96
CA GLN A 525 9.73 -2.92 -4.70
C GLN A 525 8.40 -3.45 -5.22
N LEU A 526 7.36 -3.42 -4.40
CA LEU A 526 5.99 -3.61 -4.86
C LEU A 526 5.52 -2.33 -5.58
N PHE A 527 4.51 -2.49 -6.42
CA PHE A 527 3.89 -1.39 -7.15
C PHE A 527 2.40 -1.69 -7.35
N ALA A 528 1.62 -0.62 -7.42
CA ALA A 528 0.19 -0.68 -7.64
C ALA A 528 -0.09 -1.03 -9.10
N GLN A 529 -1.05 -1.93 -9.32
CA GLN A 529 -1.54 -2.27 -10.64
C GLN A 529 -3.03 -2.60 -10.57
N VAL A 530 -3.84 -1.85 -11.33
CA VAL A 530 -5.29 -2.03 -11.46
C VAL A 530 -6.08 -1.73 -10.19
N THR A 531 -5.78 -2.37 -9.06
CA THR A 531 -6.56 -2.28 -7.81
C THR A 531 -6.56 -0.87 -7.23
N ASN A 532 -5.41 -0.20 -7.29
CA ASN A 532 -5.24 1.21 -7.00
C ASN A 532 -4.24 1.86 -7.99
N PRO A 533 -4.22 3.20 -8.13
CA PRO A 533 -3.29 3.89 -9.01
C PRO A 533 -1.99 4.32 -8.29
N PRO A 534 -0.85 4.36 -9.00
CA PRO A 534 0.32 5.14 -8.55
C PRO A 534 0.02 6.65 -8.60
N ILE A 535 0.82 7.44 -7.89
CA ILE A 535 0.78 8.91 -7.87
C ILE A 535 1.84 9.48 -8.82
N ASP A 536 1.66 10.70 -9.33
CA ASP A 536 2.73 11.40 -10.06
C ASP A 536 3.63 12.23 -9.10
N PRO A 537 4.84 11.76 -8.75
CA PRO A 537 5.69 12.43 -7.77
C PRO A 537 6.28 13.76 -8.28
N ILE A 538 6.11 14.08 -9.56
CA ILE A 538 6.61 15.31 -10.19
C ILE A 538 5.48 16.34 -10.27
N ARG A 539 4.32 15.94 -10.77
CA ARG A 539 3.18 16.85 -11.04
C ARG A 539 2.27 17.02 -9.82
N GLU A 540 2.13 15.99 -9.01
CA GLU A 540 1.27 15.95 -7.82
C GLU A 540 2.10 16.06 -6.53
N TRP A 541 3.36 16.53 -6.62
CA TRP A 541 4.30 16.63 -5.49
C TRP A 541 3.73 17.32 -4.25
N ALA A 542 2.77 18.24 -4.42
CA ALA A 542 2.16 19.03 -3.36
C ALA A 542 1.42 18.18 -2.32
N VAL A 543 0.94 16.99 -2.71
CA VAL A 543 0.28 16.05 -1.78
C VAL A 543 1.28 15.20 -1.01
N MET A 544 2.55 15.17 -1.44
CA MET A 544 3.55 14.26 -0.88
C MET A 544 4.41 14.90 0.23
N SER A 545 5.00 14.07 1.10
CA SER A 545 5.87 14.54 2.16
C SER A 545 6.90 13.51 2.65
N LEU A 546 8.14 13.97 2.84
CA LEU A 546 9.22 13.23 3.49
C LEU A 546 9.57 13.70 4.90
N SER A 547 8.79 14.60 5.48
CA SER A 547 9.07 15.02 6.85
C SER A 547 8.72 13.91 7.83
N ALA A 548 9.50 13.81 8.90
CA ALA A 548 9.33 12.83 9.97
C ALA A 548 9.26 13.53 11.34
N GLY A 549 8.94 12.76 12.39
CA GLY A 549 8.96 13.22 13.77
C GLY A 549 9.73 12.21 14.62
N LEU A 550 10.60 12.67 15.51
CA LEU A 550 11.30 11.82 16.48
C LEU A 550 10.69 11.94 17.87
N GLY A 551 10.75 10.84 18.62
CA GLY A 551 10.28 10.74 19.99
C GLY A 551 9.21 9.67 20.20
N PRO A 552 8.67 9.59 21.42
CA PRO A 552 7.62 8.64 21.75
C PRO A 552 6.25 9.14 21.28
N GLU A 553 5.43 8.23 20.79
CA GLU A 553 4.01 8.49 20.55
C GLU A 553 3.18 8.29 21.84
N ARG A 554 1.95 8.81 21.84
CA ARG A 554 1.04 8.76 22.98
C ARG A 554 -0.27 8.06 22.64
N ASN A 555 -1.06 7.83 23.69
CA ASN A 555 -2.36 7.16 23.65
C ASN A 555 -3.34 7.79 22.63
N LEU A 556 -3.73 7.02 21.63
CA LEU A 556 -4.64 7.43 20.56
C LEU A 556 -6.02 7.92 21.06
N LEU A 557 -6.49 7.42 22.20
CA LEU A 557 -7.85 7.66 22.71
C LEU A 557 -8.00 8.94 23.53
N GLN A 558 -6.94 9.73 23.68
CA GLN A 558 -6.96 10.97 24.46
C GLN A 558 -6.45 12.16 23.66
N GLU A 559 -6.71 13.35 24.20
CA GLU A 559 -6.32 14.61 23.60
C GLU A 559 -5.64 15.50 24.64
N THR A 560 -4.32 15.57 24.59
CA THR A 560 -3.52 16.36 25.52
C THR A 560 -2.38 17.09 24.80
N PRO A 561 -1.85 18.20 25.37
CA PRO A 561 -0.71 18.92 24.78
C PRO A 561 0.53 18.03 24.57
N GLY A 562 0.71 17.00 25.41
CA GLY A 562 1.87 16.12 25.32
C GLY A 562 1.93 15.27 24.05
N HIS A 563 0.84 15.13 23.28
CA HIS A 563 0.81 14.34 22.04
C HIS A 563 1.67 14.97 20.93
N CYS A 564 1.88 16.28 20.95
CA CYS A 564 2.73 16.94 19.96
C CYS A 564 4.16 17.20 20.45
N ARG A 565 4.57 16.57 21.58
CA ARG A 565 5.95 16.60 22.08
C ARG A 565 6.83 15.68 21.25
N THR A 566 7.24 16.18 20.09
CA THR A 566 8.07 15.48 19.09
C THR A 566 9.17 16.41 18.56
N VAL A 567 10.28 15.86 18.11
CA VAL A 567 11.28 16.59 17.32
C VAL A 567 10.88 16.53 15.85
N SER A 568 10.49 17.67 15.28
CA SER A 568 10.11 17.78 13.87
C SER A 568 11.34 17.90 12.99
N LEU A 569 11.42 17.03 11.98
CA LEU A 569 12.43 17.02 10.94
C LEU A 569 11.86 17.60 9.65
N GLU A 570 12.61 18.42 8.90
CA GLU A 570 12.18 18.88 7.57
C GLU A 570 12.33 17.75 6.53
N SER A 571 13.42 16.98 6.64
CA SER A 571 13.69 15.77 5.87
C SER A 571 14.05 14.63 6.81
N ALA A 572 13.62 13.42 6.50
CA ALA A 572 14.05 12.22 7.21
C ALA A 572 15.46 11.76 6.79
N ILE A 573 16.06 12.40 5.78
CA ILE A 573 17.46 12.15 5.38
C ILE A 573 18.32 13.25 6.01
N LEU A 574 19.06 12.88 7.04
CA LEU A 574 19.87 13.79 7.84
C LEU A 574 21.23 14.00 7.20
N PHE A 575 21.78 15.20 7.36
CA PHE A 575 23.21 15.42 7.29
C PHE A 575 23.91 14.98 8.58
N GLU A 576 25.22 14.81 8.52
CA GLU A 576 26.04 14.35 9.65
C GLU A 576 25.92 15.29 10.86
N HIS A 577 25.96 16.60 10.67
CA HIS A 577 25.81 17.57 11.76
C HIS A 577 24.39 17.62 12.34
N GLU A 578 23.37 17.28 11.56
CA GLU A 578 21.99 17.13 12.06
C GLU A 578 21.85 15.89 12.95
N LEU A 579 22.51 14.79 12.58
CA LEU A 579 22.59 13.58 13.40
C LEU A 579 23.35 13.85 14.70
N GLU A 580 24.50 14.52 14.65
CA GLU A 580 25.25 14.88 15.86
C GLU A 580 24.40 15.73 16.80
N LYS A 581 23.67 16.71 16.28
CA LYS A 581 22.77 17.48 17.16
C LYS A 581 21.65 16.63 17.75
N THR A 582 21.16 15.63 17.03
CA THR A 582 20.12 14.71 17.50
C THR A 582 20.61 13.84 18.69
N LYS A 583 21.91 13.49 18.73
CA LYS A 583 22.53 12.80 19.88
C LYS A 583 22.44 13.65 21.17
N ASP A 584 22.48 14.96 21.03
CA ASP A 584 22.54 15.95 22.12
C ASP A 584 21.19 16.63 22.41
N LEU A 585 20.07 15.91 22.29
CA LEU A 585 18.71 16.42 22.63
C LEU A 585 18.20 15.92 23.99
N GLY A 586 19.07 15.32 24.81
CA GLY A 586 18.71 14.82 26.15
C GLY A 586 18.13 15.90 27.06
N ASP A 587 18.73 17.10 27.07
CA ASP A 587 18.28 18.23 27.89
C ASP A 587 16.90 18.77 27.47
N GLU A 588 16.51 18.56 26.21
CA GLU A 588 15.19 18.91 25.66
C GLU A 588 14.14 17.80 25.93
N GLY A 589 14.56 16.72 26.60
CA GLY A 589 13.74 15.56 26.94
C GLY A 589 13.61 14.53 25.83
N PHE A 590 14.57 14.48 24.90
CA PHE A 590 14.69 13.44 23.88
C PHE A 590 16.05 12.73 24.01
N PRO A 591 16.29 11.99 25.10
CA PRO A 591 17.54 11.26 25.28
C PRO A 591 17.71 10.23 24.15
N ALA A 592 18.90 10.23 23.57
CA ALA A 592 19.32 9.35 22.49
C ALA A 592 20.41 8.39 22.98
N VAL A 593 20.46 7.18 22.42
CA VAL A 593 21.55 6.23 22.63
C VAL A 593 21.98 5.61 21.31
N THR A 594 23.29 5.37 21.16
CA THR A 594 23.84 4.71 19.97
C THR A 594 24.04 3.22 20.25
N LEU A 595 23.49 2.37 19.39
CA LEU A 595 23.62 0.92 19.40
C LEU A 595 24.60 0.51 18.28
N ASP A 596 25.70 -0.12 18.67
CA ASP A 596 26.77 -0.55 17.75
C ASP A 596 26.32 -1.72 16.88
N CYS A 597 26.08 -1.49 15.59
CA CYS A 597 25.65 -2.47 14.61
C CYS A 597 26.83 -3.18 13.93
N THR A 598 27.81 -3.61 14.73
CA THR A 598 28.94 -4.42 14.27
C THR A 598 29.07 -5.70 15.10
N TRP A 599 29.76 -6.71 14.56
CA TRP A 599 30.16 -7.91 15.29
C TRP A 599 31.65 -8.20 15.11
N ASP A 600 32.22 -9.01 16.02
CA ASP A 600 33.62 -9.41 15.97
C ASP A 600 33.88 -10.28 14.74
N ALA A 601 34.72 -9.79 13.82
CA ALA A 601 35.04 -10.48 12.57
C ALA A 601 35.74 -11.84 12.81
N SER A 602 36.43 -12.00 13.94
CA SER A 602 37.11 -13.25 14.31
C SER A 602 36.12 -14.38 14.67
N SER A 603 34.88 -14.04 15.01
CA SER A 603 33.81 -15.01 15.29
C SER A 603 33.21 -15.62 14.01
N GLY A 604 33.62 -15.14 12.82
CA GLY A 604 33.09 -15.62 11.55
C GLY A 604 31.59 -15.40 11.38
N ALA A 605 30.97 -16.18 10.50
CA ALA A 605 29.54 -16.06 10.17
C ALA A 605 28.62 -16.34 11.37
N GLU A 606 29.02 -17.28 12.24
CA GLU A 606 28.27 -17.68 13.44
C GLU A 606 28.14 -16.54 14.47
N GLY A 607 28.99 -15.50 14.39
CA GLY A 607 28.94 -14.34 15.28
C GLY A 607 27.75 -13.39 15.03
N LEU A 608 27.16 -13.40 13.83
CA LEU A 608 26.11 -12.45 13.44
C LEU A 608 24.83 -12.63 14.27
N LYS A 609 24.28 -13.85 14.33
CA LYS A 609 22.98 -14.09 14.97
C LYS A 609 22.99 -13.81 16.48
N PRO A 610 24.01 -14.24 17.28
CA PRO A 610 24.12 -13.84 18.68
C PRO A 610 24.21 -12.33 18.87
N ARG A 611 24.90 -11.61 17.97
CA ARG A 611 24.96 -10.15 18.06
C ARG A 611 23.60 -9.49 17.82
N LEU A 612 22.80 -10.01 16.87
CA LEU A 612 21.43 -9.56 16.63
C LEU A 612 20.51 -9.80 17.84
N ASP A 613 20.65 -10.95 18.50
CA ASP A 613 19.91 -11.24 19.74
C ASP A 613 20.30 -10.25 20.85
N GLN A 614 21.60 -9.95 20.99
CA GLN A 614 22.07 -8.95 21.93
C GLN A 614 21.55 -7.54 21.59
N LEU A 615 21.51 -7.16 20.31
CA LEU A 615 20.94 -5.87 19.88
C LEU A 615 19.47 -5.72 20.28
N CYS A 616 18.69 -6.82 20.24
CA CYS A 616 17.30 -6.81 20.71
C CYS A 616 17.22 -6.48 22.21
N LEU A 617 18.10 -7.07 23.02
CA LEU A 617 18.19 -6.80 24.46
C LEU A 617 18.66 -5.38 24.75
N ASP A 618 19.69 -4.91 24.03
CA ASP A 618 20.23 -3.55 24.16
C ASP A 618 19.15 -2.51 23.85
N ALA A 619 18.40 -2.70 22.76
CA ALA A 619 17.30 -1.83 22.37
C ALA A 619 16.15 -1.85 23.38
N GLU A 620 15.80 -3.02 23.92
CA GLU A 620 14.78 -3.14 24.95
C GLU A 620 15.18 -2.40 26.23
N GLU A 621 16.44 -2.55 26.67
CA GLU A 621 16.95 -1.89 27.86
C GLU A 621 17.04 -0.38 27.68
N ALA A 622 17.48 0.08 26.50
CA ALA A 622 17.49 1.49 26.15
C ALA A 622 16.10 2.14 26.32
N VAL A 623 15.06 1.48 25.78
CA VAL A 623 13.68 1.96 25.90
C VAL A 623 13.17 1.91 27.34
N LYS A 624 13.52 0.87 28.12
CA LYS A 624 13.19 0.82 29.56
C LYS A 624 13.85 1.96 30.34
N SER A 625 15.07 2.32 29.96
CA SER A 625 15.83 3.45 30.49
C SER A 625 15.41 4.81 29.92
N ASN A 626 14.22 4.91 29.33
CA ASN A 626 13.62 6.12 28.77
C ASN A 626 14.37 6.77 27.60
N HIS A 627 15.25 6.06 26.89
CA HIS A 627 15.79 6.56 25.63
C HIS A 627 14.69 6.55 24.56
N SER A 628 14.41 7.73 24.03
CA SER A 628 13.34 7.96 23.03
C SER A 628 13.85 7.96 21.59
N ILE A 629 15.17 7.96 21.41
CA ILE A 629 15.82 7.90 20.11
C ILE A 629 16.89 6.81 20.18
N LEU A 630 16.75 5.76 19.38
CA LEU A 630 17.76 4.70 19.24
C LEU A 630 18.50 4.93 17.92
N ILE A 631 19.80 5.20 18.00
CA ILE A 631 20.66 5.39 16.84
C ILE A 631 21.34 4.06 16.52
N LEU A 632 21.00 3.44 15.38
CA LEU A 632 21.65 2.22 14.92
C LEU A 632 22.85 2.60 14.05
N SER A 633 24.06 2.27 14.49
CA SER A 633 25.28 2.78 13.84
C SER A 633 26.25 1.67 13.42
N ASP A 634 26.64 1.66 12.15
CA ASP A 634 27.72 0.79 11.63
C ASP A 634 29.11 1.47 11.63
N ARG A 635 29.22 2.69 12.18
CA ARG A 635 30.44 3.53 12.13
C ARG A 635 31.65 2.89 12.83
N ALA A 636 31.42 1.92 13.72
CA ALA A 636 32.49 1.18 14.41
C ALA A 636 33.20 0.11 13.54
N THR A 637 32.85 0.01 12.25
CA THR A 637 33.48 -0.91 11.30
C THR A 637 34.99 -0.70 11.23
N SER A 638 35.74 -1.78 11.41
CA SER A 638 37.21 -1.75 11.48
C SER A 638 37.79 -3.11 11.13
N ALA A 639 39.11 -3.26 11.13
CA ALA A 639 39.76 -4.55 10.87
C ALA A 639 39.30 -5.69 11.80
N GLY A 640 38.86 -5.37 13.04
CA GLY A 640 38.35 -6.37 13.98
C GLY A 640 36.81 -6.48 14.02
N LYS A 641 36.08 -5.56 13.38
CA LYS A 641 34.62 -5.47 13.47
C LYS A 641 33.98 -5.44 12.08
N ALA A 642 33.17 -6.44 11.79
CA ALA A 642 32.39 -6.52 10.56
C ALA A 642 31.04 -5.78 10.73
N PRO A 643 30.56 -5.06 9.69
CA PRO A 643 29.29 -4.35 9.73
C PRO A 643 28.11 -5.32 9.60
N ILE A 644 27.16 -5.27 10.54
CA ILE A 644 25.84 -5.90 10.37
C ILE A 644 25.15 -5.23 9.19
N PRO A 645 24.60 -6.00 8.22
CA PRO A 645 23.78 -5.41 7.17
C PRO A 645 22.71 -4.51 7.79
N THR A 646 22.72 -3.24 7.41
CA THR A 646 21.94 -2.19 8.07
C THR A 646 20.46 -2.52 8.03
N LEU A 647 19.99 -3.05 6.90
CA LEU A 647 18.61 -3.50 6.74
C LEU A 647 18.22 -4.59 7.75
N LEU A 648 19.13 -5.52 8.04
CA LEU A 648 18.89 -6.61 8.99
C LEU A 648 18.84 -6.09 10.43
N ALA A 649 19.71 -5.15 10.79
CA ALA A 649 19.69 -4.51 12.11
C ALA A 649 18.37 -3.74 12.35
N ILE A 650 17.93 -2.96 11.37
CA ILE A 650 16.65 -2.22 11.41
C ILE A 650 15.48 -3.18 11.62
N GLY A 651 15.35 -4.17 10.73
CA GLY A 651 14.24 -5.11 10.77
C GLY A 651 14.18 -5.90 12.08
N THR A 652 15.34 -6.37 12.55
CA THR A 652 15.48 -7.07 13.83
C THR A 652 14.94 -6.24 15.00
N ILE A 653 15.40 -5.00 15.15
CA ILE A 653 15.03 -4.14 16.28
C ILE A 653 13.58 -3.66 16.15
N HIS A 654 13.15 -3.27 14.94
CA HIS A 654 11.77 -2.84 14.68
C HIS A 654 10.79 -3.92 15.10
N HIS A 655 10.94 -5.14 14.56
CA HIS A 655 10.01 -6.24 14.84
C HIS A 655 10.12 -6.76 16.27
N HIS A 656 11.32 -6.76 16.88
CA HIS A 656 11.46 -7.08 18.30
C HIS A 656 10.67 -6.12 19.19
N LEU A 657 10.88 -4.80 19.00
CA LEU A 657 10.17 -3.78 19.77
C LEU A 657 8.66 -3.81 19.52
N THR A 658 8.21 -4.15 18.31
CA THR A 658 6.78 -4.34 18.00
C THR A 658 6.21 -5.54 18.75
N ARG A 659 6.87 -6.71 18.71
CA ARG A 659 6.43 -7.93 19.41
C ARG A 659 6.28 -7.73 20.92
N ILE A 660 7.17 -6.96 21.54
CA ILE A 660 7.10 -6.62 22.97
C ILE A 660 6.33 -5.33 23.27
N ARG A 661 5.62 -4.77 22.27
CA ARG A 661 4.77 -3.56 22.37
C ARG A 661 5.48 -2.30 22.89
N LYS A 662 6.76 -2.13 22.53
CA LYS A 662 7.59 -0.99 22.90
C LYS A 662 7.98 -0.09 21.72
N ARG A 663 7.63 -0.45 20.48
CA ARG A 663 8.05 0.31 19.28
C ARG A 663 7.59 1.78 19.29
N MET A 664 6.48 2.13 19.95
CA MET A 664 5.98 3.51 20.02
C MET A 664 6.77 4.38 21.00
N ARG A 665 7.62 3.79 21.85
CA ARG A 665 8.37 4.53 22.87
C ARG A 665 9.64 5.18 22.34
N ALA A 666 10.11 4.76 21.16
CA ALA A 666 11.34 5.29 20.60
C ALA A 666 11.31 5.32 19.07
N SER A 667 11.99 6.30 18.50
CA SER A 667 12.29 6.37 17.07
C SER A 667 13.59 5.64 16.74
N LEU A 668 13.71 5.09 15.54
CA LEU A 668 14.92 4.45 15.04
C LEU A 668 15.63 5.39 14.07
N VAL A 669 16.81 5.89 14.42
CA VAL A 669 17.64 6.75 13.56
C VAL A 669 18.83 5.94 13.07
N ILE A 670 19.12 5.95 11.78
CA ILE A 670 20.11 5.05 11.19
C ILE A 670 21.33 5.85 10.79
N GLU A 671 22.49 5.49 11.33
CA GLU A 671 23.80 6.01 10.92
C GLU A 671 24.54 4.90 10.16
N THR A 672 24.56 5.00 8.83
CA THR A 672 25.01 3.88 7.99
C THR A 672 25.98 4.28 6.89
N GLY A 673 26.97 3.43 6.66
CA GLY A 673 27.83 3.46 5.50
C GLY A 673 27.34 2.58 4.35
N GLU A 674 26.43 1.65 4.60
CA GLU A 674 25.90 0.71 3.61
C GLU A 674 24.84 1.35 2.70
N ALA A 675 23.83 2.04 3.26
CA ALA A 675 22.72 2.61 2.49
C ALA A 675 23.10 3.96 1.84
N ARG A 676 23.08 4.03 0.50
CA ARG A 676 23.53 5.20 -0.28
C ARG A 676 22.78 5.46 -1.60
N ASP A 677 21.95 4.52 -2.03
CA ASP A 677 21.08 4.71 -3.20
C ASP A 677 19.61 4.79 -2.79
N VAL A 678 18.78 5.17 -3.75
CA VAL A 678 17.35 5.39 -3.55
C VAL A 678 16.63 4.13 -3.02
N HIS A 679 16.96 2.95 -3.55
CA HIS A 679 16.30 1.71 -3.18
C HIS A 679 16.71 1.27 -1.77
N GLN A 680 17.99 1.39 -1.44
CA GLN A 680 18.52 1.06 -0.11
C GLN A 680 17.88 1.95 0.97
N ILE A 681 17.78 3.25 0.70
CA ILE A 681 17.10 4.21 1.59
C ILE A 681 15.62 3.87 1.75
N ALA A 682 14.91 3.54 0.66
CA ALA A 682 13.50 3.14 0.74
C ALA A 682 13.31 1.84 1.55
N CYS A 683 14.16 0.84 1.38
CA CYS A 683 14.15 -0.37 2.22
C CYS A 683 14.29 -0.01 3.70
N CYS A 684 15.28 0.82 4.07
CA CYS A 684 15.46 1.23 5.46
C CYS A 684 14.18 1.82 6.08
N PHE A 685 13.47 2.72 5.37
CA PHE A 685 12.19 3.27 5.84
C PHE A 685 11.07 2.22 5.88
N GLY A 686 10.90 1.43 4.83
CA GLY A 686 9.87 0.39 4.74
C GLY A 686 10.00 -0.69 5.82
N PHE A 687 11.19 -0.88 6.38
CA PHE A 687 11.46 -1.81 7.48
C PHE A 687 11.55 -1.16 8.87
N GLY A 688 11.31 0.15 8.97
CA GLY A 688 11.00 0.80 10.25
C GLY A 688 11.97 1.88 10.73
N ALA A 689 12.92 2.33 9.89
CA ALA A 689 13.70 3.53 10.18
C ALA A 689 12.80 4.78 10.21
N THR A 690 13.10 5.72 11.11
CA THR A 690 12.40 7.02 11.21
C THR A 690 13.21 8.15 10.58
N ALA A 691 14.54 8.07 10.64
CA ALA A 691 15.45 8.96 9.92
C ALA A 691 16.75 8.23 9.58
N ILE A 692 17.47 8.69 8.55
CA ILE A 692 18.69 8.05 8.05
C ILE A 692 19.76 9.11 7.76
N CYS A 693 20.98 8.86 8.24
CA CYS A 693 22.19 9.58 7.91
C CYS A 693 23.15 8.66 7.12
N PRO A 694 23.19 8.78 5.78
CA PRO A 694 24.09 7.99 4.93
C PRO A 694 25.52 8.58 4.93
N TYR A 695 26.22 8.50 6.06
CA TYR A 695 27.48 9.23 6.26
C TYR A 695 28.56 8.89 5.23
N LEU A 696 28.72 7.61 4.88
CA LEU A 696 29.73 7.19 3.90
C LEU A 696 29.37 7.64 2.48
N GLY A 697 28.07 7.76 2.17
CA GLY A 697 27.59 8.38 0.94
C GLY A 697 28.03 9.84 0.84
N TYR A 698 27.88 10.62 1.92
CA TYR A 698 28.39 12.00 1.94
C TYR A 698 29.91 12.06 1.87
N ALA A 699 30.64 11.20 2.58
CA ALA A 699 32.11 11.11 2.48
C ALA A 699 32.57 10.80 1.04
N THR A 700 31.87 9.90 0.35
CA THR A 700 32.12 9.56 -1.06
C THR A 700 31.83 10.74 -1.98
N VAL A 701 30.76 11.49 -1.76
CA VAL A 701 30.49 12.74 -2.50
C VAL A 701 31.63 13.75 -2.31
N ARG A 702 32.12 13.93 -1.09
CA ARG A 702 33.27 14.82 -0.81
C ARG A 702 34.53 14.37 -1.57
N GLN A 703 34.81 13.06 -1.60
CA GLN A 703 35.93 12.48 -2.34
C GLN A 703 35.82 12.77 -3.85
N LEU A 704 34.65 12.56 -4.45
CA LEU A 704 34.43 12.80 -5.88
C LEU A 704 34.61 14.28 -6.26
N VAL A 705 34.10 15.19 -5.44
CA VAL A 705 34.29 16.64 -5.64
C VAL A 705 35.76 17.02 -5.50
N ALA A 706 36.45 16.50 -4.48
CA ALA A 706 37.87 16.75 -4.29
C ALA A 706 38.72 16.23 -5.46
N ALA A 707 38.41 15.04 -5.98
CA ALA A 707 39.10 14.41 -7.10
C ALA A 707 38.86 15.09 -8.46
N ASP A 708 37.79 15.89 -8.59
CA ASP A 708 37.46 16.67 -9.78
C ASP A 708 38.04 18.10 -9.78
N LYS A 709 38.60 18.58 -8.67
CA LYS A 709 39.21 19.92 -8.59
C LYS A 709 40.23 20.11 -9.72
N GLY A 710 39.95 21.07 -10.62
CA GLY A 710 40.78 21.39 -11.79
C GLY A 710 40.52 20.55 -13.06
N LYS A 711 39.61 19.57 -13.03
CA LYS A 711 39.21 18.74 -14.19
C LYS A 711 37.90 19.19 -14.84
N GLY A 712 37.06 19.93 -14.10
CA GLY A 712 35.86 20.60 -14.61
C GLY A 712 34.72 19.67 -15.01
N LYS A 713 34.70 18.41 -14.57
CA LYS A 713 33.57 17.51 -14.89
C LYS A 713 32.36 17.81 -14.01
N LEU A 714 32.54 18.09 -12.71
CA LEU A 714 31.48 18.38 -11.74
C LEU A 714 31.22 19.87 -11.57
N ASP A 715 32.29 20.68 -11.51
CA ASP A 715 32.24 22.16 -11.36
C ASP A 715 31.21 22.64 -10.32
N ILE A 716 31.27 22.09 -9.11
CA ILE A 716 30.29 22.30 -8.03
C ILE A 716 30.98 22.34 -6.65
N SER A 717 30.46 23.13 -5.71
CA SER A 717 30.97 23.13 -4.33
C SER A 717 30.58 21.85 -3.58
N THR A 718 31.35 21.50 -2.56
CA THR A 718 31.13 20.30 -1.73
C THR A 718 29.74 20.31 -1.07
N GLU A 719 29.34 21.42 -0.46
CA GLU A 719 28.06 21.58 0.24
C GLU A 719 26.89 21.48 -0.73
N LYS A 720 27.06 22.03 -1.95
CA LYS A 720 26.05 21.94 -3.00
C LYS A 720 25.93 20.51 -3.52
N ALA A 721 27.03 19.80 -3.70
CA ALA A 721 27.04 18.39 -4.09
C ALA A 721 26.35 17.50 -3.04
N MET A 722 26.65 17.70 -1.75
CA MET A 722 25.98 17.00 -0.64
C MET A 722 24.47 17.28 -0.62
N SER A 723 24.08 18.55 -0.81
CA SER A 723 22.68 18.95 -0.89
C SER A 723 21.96 18.33 -2.10
N ASN A 724 22.63 18.27 -3.25
CA ASN A 724 22.10 17.65 -4.46
C ASN A 724 21.95 16.13 -4.29
N TYR A 725 22.91 15.47 -3.65
CA TYR A 725 22.84 14.04 -3.32
C TYR A 725 21.66 13.73 -2.39
N ARG A 726 21.48 14.49 -1.29
CA ARG A 726 20.29 14.37 -0.43
C ARG A 726 19.01 14.56 -1.25
N LYS A 727 18.95 15.60 -2.07
CA LYS A 727 17.77 15.89 -2.92
C LYS A 727 17.49 14.79 -3.96
N ALA A 728 18.52 14.12 -4.47
CA ALA A 728 18.36 12.98 -5.37
C ALA A 728 17.73 11.79 -4.64
N LEU A 729 18.19 11.50 -3.42
CA LEU A 729 17.59 10.47 -2.55
C LEU A 729 16.14 10.81 -2.20
N GLU A 730 15.85 12.07 -1.85
CA GLU A 730 14.49 12.54 -1.54
C GLU A 730 13.53 12.35 -2.73
N LYS A 731 13.92 12.82 -3.92
CA LYS A 731 13.09 12.63 -5.13
C LYS A 731 12.90 11.16 -5.47
N GLY A 732 13.96 10.36 -5.33
CA GLY A 732 13.88 8.93 -5.57
C GLY A 732 12.96 8.21 -4.58
N LEU A 733 12.98 8.62 -3.31
CA LEU A 733 12.11 8.07 -2.27
C LEU A 733 10.64 8.40 -2.56
N LEU A 734 10.35 9.67 -2.89
CA LEU A 734 9.01 10.08 -3.36
C LEU A 734 8.57 9.23 -4.57
N LYS A 735 9.48 8.99 -5.51
CA LYS A 735 9.19 8.11 -6.66
C LYS A 735 8.83 6.69 -6.22
N ILE A 736 9.59 6.06 -5.35
CA ILE A 736 9.30 4.69 -4.88
C ILE A 736 7.95 4.63 -4.15
N MET A 737 7.69 5.55 -3.21
CA MET A 737 6.41 5.62 -2.50
C MET A 737 5.23 5.79 -3.47
N SER A 738 5.41 6.63 -4.49
CA SER A 738 4.36 6.89 -5.48
C SER A 738 4.00 5.66 -6.31
N LYS A 739 4.88 4.66 -6.45
CA LYS A 739 4.59 3.41 -7.19
C LYS A 739 3.46 2.62 -6.56
N MET A 740 3.30 2.68 -5.24
CA MET A 740 2.17 2.09 -4.52
C MET A 740 1.02 3.08 -4.31
N GLY A 741 1.16 4.33 -4.73
CA GLY A 741 0.20 5.39 -4.46
C GLY A 741 0.28 5.95 -3.04
N ILE A 742 1.45 5.84 -2.37
CA ILE A 742 1.65 6.34 -1.00
C ILE A 742 2.14 7.79 -1.06
N SER A 743 1.48 8.69 -0.33
CA SER A 743 1.79 10.13 -0.35
C SER A 743 2.78 10.56 0.75
N VAL A 744 2.75 9.91 1.92
CA VAL A 744 3.45 10.39 3.11
C VAL A 744 4.39 9.34 3.70
N LEU A 745 5.60 9.77 4.05
CA LEU A 745 6.64 8.88 4.57
C LEU A 745 6.24 8.15 5.86
N ASN A 746 5.47 8.81 6.73
CA ASN A 746 5.00 8.18 7.98
C ASN A 746 4.15 6.94 7.72
N SER A 747 3.40 6.88 6.62
CA SER A 747 2.60 5.70 6.25
C SER A 747 3.42 4.64 5.51
N ASP A 748 4.49 5.04 4.81
CA ASP A 748 5.45 4.10 4.20
C ASP A 748 6.35 3.44 5.26
N GLN A 749 6.65 4.15 6.36
CA GLN A 749 7.47 3.66 7.45
C GLN A 749 6.89 2.36 8.05
N GLY A 750 7.66 1.26 7.97
CA GLY A 750 7.23 -0.04 8.50
C GLY A 750 6.11 -0.71 7.70
N SER A 751 5.74 -0.19 6.53
CA SER A 751 4.70 -0.76 5.65
C SER A 751 5.14 -2.04 4.92
N GLN A 752 6.45 -2.27 4.81
CA GLN A 752 7.05 -3.43 4.15
C GLN A 752 6.54 -3.63 2.70
N THR A 753 6.50 -2.56 1.91
CA THR A 753 6.10 -2.53 0.48
C THR A 753 7.11 -3.22 -0.47
N PHE A 754 7.58 -4.41 -0.08
CA PHE A 754 8.61 -5.19 -0.76
C PHE A 754 8.25 -6.68 -0.79
N GLU A 755 8.69 -7.38 -1.84
CA GLU A 755 8.73 -8.85 -1.89
C GLU A 755 10.18 -9.32 -1.81
N ALA A 756 10.46 -10.27 -0.92
CA ALA A 756 11.75 -10.93 -0.83
C ALA A 756 11.82 -12.11 -1.82
N ILE A 757 12.96 -12.26 -2.49
CA ILE A 757 13.23 -13.40 -3.38
C ILE A 757 14.54 -14.04 -2.95
N GLY A 758 14.49 -15.29 -2.50
CA GLY A 758 15.66 -16.05 -2.09
C GLY A 758 16.09 -15.84 -0.64
N ILE A 759 15.21 -15.35 0.25
CA ILE A 759 15.48 -15.23 1.70
C ILE A 759 14.74 -16.32 2.45
N GLY A 760 15.45 -17.08 3.30
CA GLY A 760 14.88 -18.14 4.12
C GLY A 760 13.86 -17.65 5.15
N SER A 761 12.89 -18.51 5.49
CA SER A 761 11.80 -18.20 6.42
C SER A 761 12.29 -17.79 7.81
N ASP A 762 13.41 -18.32 8.27
CA ASP A 762 13.95 -18.04 9.61
C ASP A 762 14.39 -16.57 9.72
N VAL A 763 15.02 -16.04 8.66
CA VAL A 763 15.40 -14.62 8.59
C VAL A 763 14.16 -13.74 8.47
N VAL A 764 13.21 -14.12 7.61
CA VAL A 764 11.94 -13.38 7.43
C VAL A 764 11.18 -13.30 8.74
N ASN A 765 10.96 -14.43 9.42
CA ASN A 765 10.19 -14.46 10.66
C ASN A 765 10.87 -13.68 11.80
N PHE A 766 12.20 -13.61 11.82
CA PHE A 766 12.96 -12.93 12.86
C PHE A 766 13.02 -11.41 12.64
N ALA A 767 13.43 -10.97 11.45
CA ALA A 767 13.77 -9.57 11.14
C ALA A 767 12.82 -8.89 10.13
N PHE A 768 12.00 -9.62 9.39
CA PHE A 768 11.16 -9.05 8.33
C PHE A 768 9.73 -9.63 8.38
N THR A 769 9.22 -9.86 9.59
CA THR A 769 7.94 -10.55 9.82
C THR A 769 6.85 -9.89 8.98
N GLY A 770 6.06 -10.69 8.25
CA GLY A 770 5.00 -10.18 7.36
C GLY A 770 5.39 -10.08 5.87
N VAL A 771 6.68 -10.00 5.53
CA VAL A 771 7.12 -9.95 4.12
C VAL A 771 6.84 -11.26 3.38
N SER A 772 6.41 -11.14 2.11
CA SER A 772 6.32 -12.28 1.20
C SER A 772 7.72 -12.75 0.78
N SER A 773 8.01 -14.03 1.01
CA SER A 773 9.17 -14.73 0.44
C SER A 773 8.69 -16.08 -0.08
N LYS A 774 8.28 -16.12 -1.36
CA LYS A 774 7.70 -17.33 -1.98
C LYS A 774 8.75 -18.37 -2.31
N ILE A 775 9.96 -17.91 -2.59
CA ILE A 775 11.14 -18.73 -2.86
C ILE A 775 12.12 -18.47 -1.71
N GLY A 776 12.24 -19.43 -0.81
CA GLY A 776 13.24 -19.40 0.25
C GLY A 776 14.66 -19.49 -0.29
N GLY A 777 15.64 -19.15 0.54
CA GLY A 777 17.05 -19.23 0.16
C GLY A 777 17.94 -18.95 1.36
N ILE A 778 18.76 -17.91 1.26
CA ILE A 778 19.83 -17.58 2.21
C ILE A 778 19.34 -17.45 3.66
N GLY A 779 20.15 -17.95 4.60
CA GLY A 779 19.99 -17.80 6.04
C GLY A 779 20.94 -16.77 6.65
N PHE A 780 20.99 -16.70 7.98
CA PHE A 780 21.88 -15.77 8.70
C PHE A 780 23.36 -16.02 8.40
N ALA A 781 23.79 -17.28 8.29
CA ALA A 781 25.18 -17.62 8.01
C ALA A 781 25.62 -17.14 6.62
N ASP A 782 24.76 -17.30 5.60
CA ASP A 782 25.04 -16.84 4.24
C ASP A 782 25.13 -15.30 4.18
N ILE A 783 24.19 -14.61 4.83
CA ILE A 783 24.19 -13.14 4.94
C ILE A 783 25.47 -12.64 5.62
N ALA A 784 25.87 -13.31 6.71
CA ALA A 784 27.10 -12.96 7.43
C ALA A 784 28.33 -13.17 6.54
N GLU A 785 28.38 -14.27 5.79
CA GLU A 785 29.50 -14.58 4.91
C GLU A 785 29.64 -13.58 3.76
N GLU A 786 28.54 -13.12 3.15
CA GLU A 786 28.59 -12.06 2.13
C GLU A 786 29.23 -10.76 2.68
N SER A 787 28.88 -10.37 3.90
CA SER A 787 29.51 -9.23 4.58
C SER A 787 30.98 -9.48 4.91
N LEU A 788 31.34 -10.69 5.36
CA LEU A 788 32.73 -11.05 5.67
C LEU A 788 33.61 -11.11 4.43
N ILE A 789 33.09 -11.53 3.27
CA ILE A 789 33.84 -11.49 2.00
C ILE A 789 34.29 -10.05 1.70
N ARG A 790 33.36 -9.09 1.77
CA ARG A 790 33.67 -7.66 1.56
C ARG A 790 34.61 -7.10 2.63
N HIS A 791 34.37 -7.45 3.89
CA HIS A 791 35.22 -7.03 5.01
C HIS A 791 36.67 -7.52 4.85
N ARG A 792 36.86 -8.80 4.48
CA ARG A 792 38.19 -9.36 4.21
C ARG A 792 38.86 -8.67 3.03
N ALA A 793 38.12 -8.40 1.95
CA ALA A 793 38.64 -7.64 0.81
C ALA A 793 39.11 -6.23 1.21
N ALA A 794 38.43 -5.58 2.16
CA ALA A 794 38.81 -4.26 2.66
C ALA A 794 40.05 -4.27 3.57
N TYR A 795 40.15 -5.22 4.50
CA TYR A 795 41.13 -5.15 5.59
C TYR A 795 42.29 -6.14 5.48
N LEU A 796 42.17 -7.20 4.68
CA LEU A 796 43.25 -8.18 4.46
C LEU A 796 44.03 -7.92 3.16
N THR A 797 43.58 -6.97 2.33
CA THR A 797 44.32 -6.54 1.13
C THR A 797 45.42 -5.56 1.53
N ASP A 798 46.66 -5.92 1.20
CA ASP A 798 47.81 -5.04 1.38
C ASP A 798 47.76 -3.88 0.37
N VAL A 799 47.89 -2.66 0.86
CA VAL A 799 47.89 -1.43 0.04
C VAL A 799 49.21 -0.68 0.24
N PRO A 800 49.96 -0.34 -0.82
CA PRO A 800 51.17 0.45 -0.70
C PRO A 800 50.94 1.80 -0.02
N ALA A 801 51.97 2.31 0.67
CA ALA A 801 51.88 3.57 1.39
C ALA A 801 51.55 4.74 0.45
N GLY A 802 50.47 5.46 0.72
CA GLY A 802 50.00 6.60 -0.08
C GLY A 802 49.02 6.24 -1.19
N GLU A 803 48.70 4.95 -1.39
CA GLU A 803 47.68 4.49 -2.33
C GLU A 803 46.34 4.22 -1.63
N THR A 804 45.28 4.08 -2.43
CA THR A 804 43.94 3.68 -1.98
C THR A 804 43.63 2.27 -2.44
N LEU A 805 42.72 1.60 -1.75
CA LEU A 805 42.23 0.29 -2.17
C LEU A 805 41.46 0.40 -3.50
N ASP A 806 41.57 -0.61 -4.35
CA ASP A 806 40.71 -0.73 -5.54
C ASP A 806 39.30 -1.16 -5.12
N LEU A 807 38.31 -0.37 -5.52
CA LEU A 807 36.90 -0.64 -5.22
C LEU A 807 36.32 -1.74 -6.12
N GLY A 808 36.97 -2.04 -7.26
CA GLY A 808 36.50 -3.00 -8.25
C GLY A 808 35.31 -2.52 -9.08
N ASP A 809 35.18 -3.04 -10.30
CA ASP A 809 34.04 -2.84 -11.20
C ASP A 809 33.36 -4.20 -11.44
N PRO A 810 32.42 -4.61 -10.58
CA PRO A 810 31.74 -5.89 -10.72
C PRO A 810 30.83 -5.94 -11.95
N GLY A 811 30.55 -4.81 -12.61
CA GLY A 811 29.71 -4.77 -13.81
C GLY A 811 28.27 -5.20 -13.55
N TYR A 812 27.60 -4.62 -12.55
CA TYR A 812 26.19 -4.93 -12.29
C TYR A 812 25.24 -4.15 -13.21
N ASN A 813 25.62 -2.96 -13.66
CA ASN A 813 24.83 -2.11 -14.56
C ASN A 813 25.25 -2.26 -16.03
N ARG A 814 26.50 -2.68 -16.28
CA ARG A 814 27.02 -2.93 -17.62
C ARG A 814 27.96 -4.12 -17.63
N TYR A 815 27.89 -4.90 -18.72
CA TYR A 815 28.75 -6.06 -18.91
C TYR A 815 30.25 -5.74 -18.77
N ARG A 816 30.92 -6.58 -17.98
CA ARG A 816 32.38 -6.65 -17.82
C ARG A 816 32.82 -8.10 -18.01
N LYS A 817 33.90 -8.31 -18.77
CA LYS A 817 34.40 -9.66 -19.05
C LYS A 817 34.78 -10.44 -17.78
N SER A 818 35.27 -9.74 -16.76
CA SER A 818 35.66 -10.30 -15.45
C SER A 818 34.64 -10.00 -14.33
N GLY A 819 33.48 -9.44 -14.68
CA GLY A 819 32.46 -9.06 -13.73
C GLY A 819 31.38 -10.12 -13.58
N GLU A 820 30.23 -9.67 -13.08
CA GLU A 820 29.00 -10.44 -12.94
C GLU A 820 28.56 -11.04 -14.29
N ARG A 821 27.84 -12.15 -14.20
CA ARG A 821 27.27 -12.78 -15.39
C ARG A 821 26.16 -11.90 -15.96
N HIS A 822 26.09 -11.85 -17.28
CA HIS A 822 25.00 -11.21 -18.01
C HIS A 822 24.43 -12.19 -19.02
N VAL A 823 23.11 -12.19 -19.23
CA VAL A 823 22.47 -12.95 -20.30
C VAL A 823 23.03 -12.51 -21.65
N PHE A 824 23.20 -11.21 -21.86
CA PHE A 824 23.68 -10.66 -23.11
C PHE A 824 25.18 -10.34 -23.05
N THR A 825 26.00 -11.29 -23.49
CA THR A 825 27.45 -11.10 -23.65
C THR A 825 27.83 -10.67 -25.07
N THR A 826 29.08 -10.24 -25.26
CA THR A 826 29.61 -9.92 -26.60
C THR A 826 29.56 -11.14 -27.53
N GLU A 827 29.88 -12.32 -27.02
CA GLU A 827 29.86 -13.57 -27.78
C GLU A 827 28.43 -14.00 -28.13
N HIS A 828 27.49 -13.90 -27.18
CA HIS A 828 26.07 -14.15 -27.41
C HIS A 828 25.56 -13.32 -28.61
N ILE A 829 25.72 -11.99 -28.57
CA ILE A 829 25.20 -11.07 -29.60
C ILE A 829 25.88 -11.35 -30.95
N LYS A 830 27.20 -11.54 -30.95
CA LYS A 830 27.97 -11.82 -32.17
C LYS A 830 27.52 -13.13 -32.83
N ASN A 831 27.39 -14.20 -32.05
CA ASN A 831 27.04 -15.52 -32.57
C ASN A 831 25.59 -15.52 -33.09
N PHE A 832 24.66 -14.87 -32.37
CA PHE A 832 23.28 -14.67 -32.84
C PHE A 832 23.22 -13.97 -34.21
N HIS A 833 23.90 -12.83 -34.36
CA HIS A 833 23.92 -12.09 -35.64
C HIS A 833 24.63 -12.85 -36.77
N THR A 834 25.62 -13.68 -36.44
CA THR A 834 26.29 -14.53 -37.43
C THR A 834 25.32 -15.59 -37.94
N TYR A 835 24.64 -16.30 -37.02
CA TYR A 835 23.64 -17.30 -37.36
C TYR A 835 22.48 -16.73 -38.21
N VAL A 836 21.89 -15.60 -37.80
CA VAL A 836 20.77 -14.99 -38.53
C VAL A 836 21.15 -14.59 -39.97
N LYS A 837 22.44 -14.29 -40.23
CA LYS A 837 22.95 -13.98 -41.58
C LYS A 837 23.31 -15.22 -42.38
N SER A 838 23.84 -16.26 -41.75
CA SER A 838 24.38 -17.43 -42.43
C SER A 838 23.37 -18.56 -42.64
N GLY A 839 22.45 -18.75 -41.68
CA GLY A 839 21.51 -19.87 -41.63
C GLY A 839 22.16 -21.25 -41.40
N ARG A 840 23.44 -21.33 -41.04
CA ARG A 840 24.14 -22.61 -40.86
C ARG A 840 23.91 -23.18 -39.45
N ALA A 841 23.77 -24.51 -39.36
CA ALA A 841 23.57 -25.21 -38.09
C ALA A 841 24.74 -25.02 -37.12
N GLU A 842 25.98 -25.03 -37.61
CA GLU A 842 27.19 -24.84 -36.79
C GLU A 842 27.17 -23.48 -36.05
N ASP A 843 26.77 -22.40 -36.74
CA ASP A 843 26.68 -21.06 -36.12
C ASP A 843 25.53 -21.00 -35.09
N TYR A 844 24.46 -21.78 -35.28
CA TYR A 844 23.37 -21.91 -34.30
C TYR A 844 23.85 -22.64 -33.04
N GLU A 845 24.62 -23.71 -33.19
CA GLU A 845 25.19 -24.45 -32.08
C GLU A 845 26.15 -23.58 -31.25
N GLU A 846 26.96 -22.74 -31.90
CA GLU A 846 27.81 -21.75 -31.22
C GLU A 846 26.98 -20.71 -30.45
N TYR A 847 25.86 -20.25 -31.02
CA TYR A 847 24.93 -19.35 -30.34
C TYR A 847 24.28 -20.01 -29.11
N VAL A 848 23.81 -21.24 -29.24
CA VAL A 848 23.18 -22.00 -28.15
C VAL A 848 24.19 -22.27 -27.04
N ARG A 849 25.43 -22.67 -27.38
CA ARG A 849 26.50 -22.89 -26.40
C ARG A 849 26.78 -21.63 -25.58
N ALA A 850 27.00 -20.49 -26.24
CA ALA A 850 27.23 -19.21 -25.56
C ALA A 850 26.04 -18.80 -24.67
N SER A 851 24.80 -19.13 -25.07
CA SER A 851 23.60 -18.84 -24.28
C SER A 851 23.45 -19.73 -23.04
N LEU A 852 23.96 -20.97 -23.08
CA LEU A 852 23.89 -21.90 -21.96
C LEU A 852 25.03 -21.70 -20.95
N GLU A 853 26.18 -21.20 -21.39
CA GLU A 853 27.35 -20.96 -20.52
C GLU A 853 27.12 -19.94 -19.40
N VAL A 854 26.15 -19.02 -19.57
CA VAL A 854 25.84 -17.98 -18.59
C VAL A 854 24.92 -18.46 -17.46
N ASN A 855 24.25 -19.61 -17.62
CA ASN A 855 23.29 -20.13 -16.64
C ASN A 855 23.98 -20.63 -15.35
N PRO A 856 23.29 -20.60 -14.19
CA PRO A 856 21.93 -20.07 -13.98
C PRO A 856 21.91 -18.55 -13.76
N VAL A 857 20.88 -17.89 -14.28
CA VAL A 857 20.62 -16.45 -14.09
C VAL A 857 19.19 -16.20 -13.56
N ALA A 858 18.24 -17.07 -13.89
CA ALA A 858 16.83 -16.96 -13.51
C ALA A 858 16.30 -18.29 -12.96
N ILE A 859 15.13 -18.24 -12.31
CA ILE A 859 14.49 -19.41 -11.68
C ILE A 859 14.27 -20.55 -12.68
N LYS A 860 13.92 -20.23 -13.95
CA LYS A 860 13.70 -21.24 -15.00
C LYS A 860 14.93 -22.10 -15.27
N ASP A 861 16.14 -21.60 -14.97
CA ASP A 861 17.39 -22.32 -15.22
C ASP A 861 17.66 -23.39 -14.14
N LEU A 862 16.88 -23.39 -13.06
CA LEU A 862 16.89 -24.43 -12.02
C LEU A 862 15.92 -25.58 -12.33
N ILE A 863 15.16 -25.50 -13.42
CA ILE A 863 14.13 -26.47 -13.78
C ILE A 863 14.59 -27.26 -15.01
N GLU A 864 14.48 -28.59 -14.94
CA GLU A 864 14.72 -29.48 -16.08
C GLU A 864 13.43 -30.17 -16.53
N PHE A 865 13.32 -30.41 -17.85
CA PHE A 865 12.22 -31.19 -18.41
C PHE A 865 12.50 -32.68 -18.23
N VAL A 866 11.62 -33.38 -17.51
CA VAL A 866 11.69 -34.84 -17.38
C VAL A 866 11.10 -35.50 -18.65
N PRO A 867 11.88 -36.27 -19.42
CA PRO A 867 11.37 -36.92 -20.62
C PRO A 867 10.26 -37.93 -20.31
N ALA A 868 9.31 -38.10 -21.23
CA ALA A 868 8.27 -39.11 -21.10
C ALA A 868 8.86 -40.53 -21.16
N ALA A 869 8.26 -41.45 -20.38
CA ALA A 869 8.68 -42.86 -20.36
C ALA A 869 8.56 -43.55 -21.73
N SER A 870 7.69 -43.05 -22.62
CA SER A 870 7.51 -43.54 -24.00
C SER A 870 8.62 -43.13 -24.97
N GLY A 871 9.57 -42.29 -24.54
CA GLY A 871 10.62 -41.73 -25.40
C GLY A 871 10.14 -40.54 -26.25
N PRO A 872 11.05 -39.94 -27.04
CA PRO A 872 10.74 -38.79 -27.90
C PRO A 872 9.88 -39.20 -29.10
N VAL A 873 9.09 -38.25 -29.61
CA VAL A 873 8.36 -38.40 -30.87
C VAL A 873 9.21 -37.92 -32.07
N PRO A 874 8.96 -38.43 -33.30
CA PRO A 874 9.56 -37.88 -34.51
C PRO A 874 9.24 -36.39 -34.69
N ILE A 875 10.20 -35.59 -35.17
CA ILE A 875 9.98 -34.14 -35.39
C ILE A 875 8.88 -33.85 -36.41
N SER A 876 8.60 -34.78 -37.32
CA SER A 876 7.50 -34.69 -38.29
C SER A 876 6.11 -34.76 -37.66
N GLU A 877 6.00 -35.25 -36.41
CA GLU A 877 4.75 -35.26 -35.64
C GLU A 877 4.55 -33.99 -34.82
N VAL A 878 5.60 -33.16 -34.68
CA VAL A 878 5.51 -31.85 -34.03
C VAL A 878 4.77 -30.89 -34.96
N GLU A 879 4.00 -29.96 -34.38
CA GLU A 879 3.30 -28.94 -35.17
C GLU A 879 4.27 -28.13 -36.06
N PRO A 880 3.85 -27.73 -37.28
CA PRO A 880 4.72 -27.03 -38.22
C PRO A 880 5.13 -25.64 -37.70
N ILE A 881 6.28 -25.13 -38.15
CA ILE A 881 6.81 -23.83 -37.72
C ILE A 881 5.84 -22.67 -37.99
N GLU A 882 5.04 -22.76 -39.05
CA GLU A 882 4.00 -21.79 -39.39
C GLU A 882 2.89 -21.72 -38.34
N SER A 883 2.65 -22.79 -37.58
CA SER A 883 1.72 -22.81 -36.45
C SER A 883 2.36 -22.22 -35.20
N ILE A 884 3.60 -22.65 -34.89
CA ILE A 884 4.35 -22.21 -33.71
C ILE A 884 4.54 -20.69 -33.73
N ARG A 885 5.06 -20.14 -34.84
CA ARG A 885 5.46 -18.73 -34.93
C ARG A 885 4.28 -17.76 -34.83
N ARG A 886 3.03 -18.19 -35.08
CA ARG A 886 1.82 -17.38 -34.86
C ARG A 886 1.61 -17.00 -33.40
N ARG A 887 2.19 -17.78 -32.49
CA ARG A 887 2.17 -17.51 -31.05
C ARG A 887 3.22 -16.47 -30.64
N PHE A 888 4.16 -16.14 -31.51
CA PHE A 888 5.21 -15.16 -31.22
C PHE A 888 4.68 -13.74 -31.42
N THR A 889 5.09 -12.87 -30.50
CA THR A 889 4.81 -11.44 -30.54
C THR A 889 6.11 -10.69 -30.31
N THR A 890 6.40 -9.66 -31.10
CA THR A 890 7.50 -8.74 -30.76
C THR A 890 7.03 -7.82 -29.63
N ALA A 891 7.87 -7.60 -28.61
CA ALA A 891 7.54 -6.72 -27.50
C ALA A 891 7.12 -5.31 -27.94
N ALA A 892 6.24 -4.69 -27.15
CA ALA A 892 5.76 -3.33 -27.34
C ALA A 892 6.89 -2.29 -27.15
N MET A 893 7.49 -1.86 -28.25
CA MET A 893 8.58 -0.89 -28.27
C MET A 893 8.14 0.35 -29.04
N SER A 894 8.13 1.52 -28.39
CA SER A 894 7.55 2.71 -29.01
C SER A 894 8.39 3.28 -30.14
N LEU A 895 7.71 3.80 -31.17
CA LEU A 895 8.31 4.72 -32.13
C LEU A 895 8.79 5.98 -31.40
N GLY A 896 10.09 6.25 -31.46
CA GLY A 896 10.78 7.25 -30.65
C GLY A 896 11.78 6.62 -29.67
N ALA A 897 11.43 5.49 -29.03
CA ALA A 897 12.43 4.65 -28.37
C ALA A 897 13.29 3.95 -29.43
N LEU A 898 12.64 3.33 -30.41
CA LEU A 898 13.27 2.81 -31.63
C LEU A 898 13.23 3.85 -32.76
N SER A 899 14.10 3.66 -33.76
CA SER A 899 14.01 4.40 -35.01
C SER A 899 12.80 3.93 -35.85
N PRO A 900 12.30 4.76 -36.78
CA PRO A 900 11.23 4.35 -37.71
C PRO A 900 11.57 3.06 -38.47
N GLU A 901 12.81 2.92 -38.92
CA GLU A 901 13.26 1.77 -39.71
C GLU A 901 13.23 0.49 -38.89
N ALA A 902 13.71 0.52 -37.64
CA ALA A 902 13.68 -0.63 -36.75
C ALA A 902 12.22 -1.03 -36.42
N HIS A 903 11.37 -0.05 -36.15
CA HIS A 903 9.96 -0.28 -35.81
C HIS A 903 9.17 -0.87 -36.99
N GLU A 904 9.33 -0.32 -38.19
CA GLU A 904 8.69 -0.85 -39.41
C GLU A 904 9.23 -2.23 -39.79
N THR A 905 10.54 -2.47 -39.64
CA THR A 905 11.14 -3.77 -39.94
C THR A 905 10.51 -4.89 -39.10
N LEU A 906 10.28 -4.63 -37.80
CA LEU A 906 9.61 -5.60 -36.92
C LEU A 906 8.18 -5.87 -37.38
N ALA A 907 7.40 -4.84 -37.68
CA ALA A 907 6.01 -5.01 -38.13
C ALA A 907 5.91 -5.79 -39.45
N ILE A 908 6.73 -5.42 -40.44
CA ILE A 908 6.79 -6.11 -41.74
C ILE A 908 7.17 -7.58 -41.55
N ALA A 909 8.20 -7.86 -40.73
CA ALA A 909 8.64 -9.23 -40.48
C ALA A 909 7.54 -10.09 -39.84
N MET A 910 6.87 -9.59 -38.80
CA MET A 910 5.81 -10.32 -38.10
C MET A 910 4.60 -10.56 -39.00
N ASN A 911 4.16 -9.54 -39.73
CA ASN A 911 3.05 -9.67 -40.69
C ASN A 911 3.38 -10.70 -41.79
N ARG A 912 4.61 -10.72 -42.30
CA ARG A 912 5.04 -11.67 -43.35
C ARG A 912 5.02 -13.12 -42.86
N ILE A 913 5.26 -13.37 -41.58
CA ILE A 913 5.26 -14.72 -41.00
C ILE A 913 3.91 -15.10 -40.35
N GLY A 914 2.93 -14.19 -40.34
CA GLY A 914 1.62 -14.36 -39.70
C GLY A 914 1.66 -14.30 -38.16
N ALA A 915 2.70 -13.67 -37.61
CA ALA A 915 2.86 -13.43 -36.19
C ALA A 915 2.45 -11.98 -35.85
N LYS A 916 2.63 -11.56 -34.59
CA LYS A 916 2.12 -10.27 -34.12
C LYS A 916 3.24 -9.28 -33.79
N SER A 917 3.10 -8.03 -34.21
CA SER A 917 3.92 -6.93 -33.72
C SER A 917 3.09 -5.93 -32.93
N ASP A 918 3.74 -5.19 -32.04
CA ASP A 918 3.09 -4.18 -31.21
C ASP A 918 3.67 -2.78 -31.48
N SER A 919 2.78 -1.80 -31.64
CA SER A 919 3.07 -0.37 -31.78
C SER A 919 3.89 0.26 -30.64
N GLY A 920 3.75 -0.22 -29.40
CA GLY A 920 4.19 0.47 -28.19
C GLY A 920 3.50 1.81 -27.92
N GLU A 921 3.91 2.50 -26.86
CA GLU A 921 3.26 3.71 -26.32
C GLU A 921 3.43 4.99 -27.17
N GLY A 922 3.94 4.88 -28.40
CA GLY A 922 4.39 6.02 -29.20
C GLY A 922 3.41 6.53 -30.26
N GLY A 923 2.27 5.85 -30.41
CA GLY A 923 1.42 5.97 -31.59
C GLY A 923 2.04 5.29 -32.81
N GLU A 924 1.35 5.37 -33.94
CA GLU A 924 1.78 4.78 -35.20
C GLU A 924 1.41 5.69 -36.36
N ASP A 925 2.29 5.80 -37.36
CA ASP A 925 2.02 6.66 -38.52
C ASP A 925 0.90 6.05 -39.39
N PRO A 926 -0.20 6.80 -39.65
CA PRO A 926 -1.29 6.35 -40.50
C PRO A 926 -0.88 5.85 -41.89
N VAL A 927 0.27 6.29 -42.42
CA VAL A 927 0.79 5.80 -43.71
C VAL A 927 1.01 4.29 -43.72
N ARG A 928 1.25 3.69 -42.54
CA ARG A 928 1.51 2.26 -42.36
C ARG A 928 0.25 1.40 -42.41
N PHE A 929 -0.94 2.02 -42.32
CA PHE A 929 -2.22 1.29 -42.28
C PHE A 929 -2.64 0.76 -43.64
N GLN A 930 -1.86 1.03 -44.68
CA GLN A 930 -2.01 0.44 -46.00
C GLN A 930 -0.74 -0.33 -46.37
N PRO A 931 -0.86 -1.45 -47.10
CA PRO A 931 0.30 -2.12 -47.66
C PRO A 931 1.11 -1.18 -48.56
N TYR A 932 2.43 -1.26 -48.46
CA TYR A 932 3.35 -0.55 -49.33
C TYR A 932 3.32 -1.13 -50.75
N PRO A 933 3.82 -0.40 -51.77
CA PRO A 933 3.77 -0.84 -53.17
C PRO A 933 4.46 -2.20 -53.45
N ASN A 934 5.38 -2.63 -52.58
CA ASN A 934 6.06 -3.93 -52.67
C ASN A 934 5.27 -5.08 -52.01
N GLY A 935 4.08 -4.81 -51.47
CA GLY A 935 3.24 -5.77 -50.76
C GLY A 935 3.58 -5.93 -49.27
N ASP A 936 4.62 -5.25 -48.77
CA ASP A 936 4.91 -5.27 -47.34
C ASP A 936 3.86 -4.49 -46.57
N TYR A 937 3.53 -4.98 -45.38
CA TYR A 937 2.57 -4.34 -44.51
C TYR A 937 3.25 -3.94 -43.21
N ALA A 938 3.41 -2.64 -42.99
CA ALA A 938 4.10 -2.10 -41.82
C ALA A 938 3.15 -1.78 -40.66
N ARG A 939 1.85 -2.05 -40.78
CA ARG A 939 0.91 -1.87 -39.67
C ARG A 939 1.22 -2.81 -38.53
N SER A 940 1.29 -2.31 -37.30
CA SER A 940 1.35 -3.20 -36.13
C SER A 940 0.01 -3.89 -35.90
N TYR A 941 0.05 -5.20 -35.66
CA TYR A 941 -1.12 -6.03 -35.34
C TYR A 941 -1.77 -5.58 -34.03
N ILE A 942 -0.94 -5.38 -33.00
CA ILE A 942 -1.33 -4.94 -31.67
C ILE A 942 -1.10 -3.44 -31.55
N LYS A 943 -2.08 -2.74 -30.99
CA LYS A 943 -2.01 -1.30 -30.69
C LYS A 943 -2.14 -1.04 -29.21
N GLN A 944 -1.14 -0.35 -28.66
CA GLN A 944 -1.07 -0.10 -27.23
C GLN A 944 -1.83 1.17 -26.85
N VAL A 945 -2.51 1.13 -25.71
CA VAL A 945 -3.13 2.26 -25.00
C VAL A 945 -2.44 2.37 -23.65
N ALA A 946 -1.58 3.38 -23.49
CA ALA A 946 -0.81 3.63 -22.26
C ALA A 946 -1.22 4.98 -21.63
N SER A 947 -0.75 5.26 -20.41
CA SER A 947 -1.16 6.42 -19.59
C SER A 947 -1.11 7.78 -20.29
N GLY A 948 -0.07 8.05 -21.09
CA GLY A 948 0.07 9.31 -21.83
C GLY A 948 -0.87 9.47 -23.04
N ARG A 949 -1.58 8.41 -23.45
CA ARG A 949 -2.46 8.36 -24.64
C ARG A 949 -1.83 8.91 -25.92
N PHE A 950 -0.50 8.83 -26.05
CA PHE A 950 0.22 9.36 -27.19
C PHE A 950 -0.19 8.64 -28.49
N GLY A 951 -0.63 9.42 -29.48
CA GLY A 951 -1.05 8.91 -30.78
C GLY A 951 -2.34 8.07 -30.77
N VAL A 952 -3.02 7.96 -29.62
CA VAL A 952 -4.30 7.26 -29.52
C VAL A 952 -5.39 8.13 -30.14
N SER A 953 -5.98 7.66 -31.22
CA SER A 953 -7.07 8.31 -31.95
C SER A 953 -8.06 7.26 -32.43
N ALA A 954 -9.29 7.67 -32.81
CA ALA A 954 -10.26 6.75 -33.38
C ALA A 954 -9.67 5.99 -34.60
N PHE A 955 -8.95 6.69 -35.47
CA PHE A 955 -8.32 6.07 -36.65
C PHE A 955 -7.19 5.09 -36.28
N TYR A 956 -6.45 5.35 -35.20
CA TYR A 956 -5.47 4.41 -34.66
C TYR A 956 -6.17 3.15 -34.14
N LEU A 957 -7.19 3.29 -33.28
CA LEU A 957 -7.87 2.17 -32.63
C LEU A 957 -8.57 1.22 -33.60
N VAL A 958 -9.27 1.75 -34.62
CA VAL A 958 -9.97 0.92 -35.62
C VAL A 958 -9.01 0.16 -36.57
N ASN A 959 -7.73 0.51 -36.56
CA ASN A 959 -6.70 -0.16 -37.35
C ASN A 959 -5.91 -1.20 -36.51
N ALA A 960 -6.37 -1.58 -35.32
CA ALA A 960 -5.80 -2.68 -34.54
C ALA A 960 -6.54 -4.00 -34.82
N ASP A 961 -5.84 -5.13 -34.71
CA ASP A 961 -6.48 -6.44 -34.57
C ASP A 961 -6.57 -6.87 -33.09
N GLU A 962 -5.74 -6.26 -32.23
CA GLU A 962 -5.69 -6.47 -30.78
C GLU A 962 -5.33 -5.13 -30.10
N LEU A 963 -6.01 -4.79 -29.00
CA LEU A 963 -5.71 -3.60 -28.20
C LEU A 963 -5.06 -4.02 -26.88
N GLU A 964 -3.88 -3.47 -26.60
CA GLU A 964 -3.16 -3.72 -25.36
C GLU A 964 -3.29 -2.53 -24.41
N ILE A 965 -3.95 -2.70 -23.27
CA ILE A 965 -3.97 -1.71 -22.19
C ILE A 965 -2.70 -1.92 -21.36
N LYS A 966 -1.73 -1.01 -21.50
CA LYS A 966 -0.44 -1.12 -20.80
C LYS A 966 -0.51 -0.51 -19.41
N MET A 967 -0.76 -1.36 -18.41
CA MET A 967 -0.72 -0.95 -17.00
C MET A 967 0.72 -0.66 -16.52
N ALA A 968 1.67 -1.53 -16.86
CA ALA A 968 3.05 -1.43 -16.37
C ALA A 968 4.04 -2.12 -17.34
N GLN A 969 5.35 -2.00 -17.05
CA GLN A 969 6.42 -2.74 -17.74
C GLN A 969 7.49 -3.18 -16.74
N GLY A 970 8.10 -4.35 -16.95
CA GLY A 970 9.05 -4.94 -15.99
C GLY A 970 10.31 -4.10 -15.70
N ALA A 971 10.76 -3.26 -16.63
CA ALA A 971 11.94 -2.41 -16.43
C ALA A 971 11.70 -1.23 -15.44
N LYS A 972 10.44 -0.82 -15.27
CA LYS A 972 10.06 0.33 -14.42
C LYS A 972 8.58 0.25 -14.03
N PRO A 973 8.21 -0.75 -13.24
CA PRO A 973 6.83 -0.91 -12.82
C PRO A 973 6.43 0.22 -11.86
N GLY A 974 5.15 0.62 -11.89
CA GLY A 974 4.62 1.76 -11.12
C GLY A 974 5.05 3.15 -11.63
N GLU A 975 5.67 3.23 -12.82
CA GLU A 975 6.13 4.49 -13.42
C GLU A 975 5.66 4.64 -14.87
N GLY A 976 5.65 5.88 -15.38
CA GLY A 976 5.29 6.18 -16.76
C GLY A 976 6.39 5.95 -17.80
N GLY A 977 5.97 5.86 -19.07
CA GLY A 977 6.85 5.94 -20.24
C GLY A 977 7.74 7.18 -20.22
N GLN A 978 8.99 7.07 -20.69
CA GLN A 978 9.95 8.18 -20.71
C GLN A 978 10.61 8.26 -22.08
N LEU A 979 10.58 9.44 -22.70
CA LEU A 979 11.27 9.75 -23.94
C LEU A 979 12.06 11.06 -23.79
N PRO A 980 13.41 11.02 -23.84
CA PRO A 980 14.24 12.23 -23.76
C PRO A 980 13.88 13.24 -24.84
N GLY A 981 13.89 14.53 -24.49
CA GLY A 981 13.45 15.61 -25.39
C GLY A 981 14.20 15.67 -26.72
N HIS A 982 15.51 15.37 -26.72
CA HIS A 982 16.32 15.34 -27.95
C HIS A 982 15.92 14.23 -28.94
N LYS A 983 15.15 13.21 -28.51
CA LYS A 983 14.58 12.18 -29.40
C LYS A 983 13.20 12.57 -29.93
N VAL A 984 12.58 13.62 -29.38
CA VAL A 984 11.28 14.15 -29.82
C VAL A 984 11.51 15.09 -31.01
N ASN A 985 11.82 14.49 -32.17
CA ASN A 985 11.94 15.22 -33.43
C ASN A 985 10.55 15.58 -34.01
N ALA A 986 10.51 16.26 -35.15
CA ALA A 986 9.26 16.72 -35.77
C ALA A 986 8.27 15.57 -36.09
N LEU A 987 8.77 14.40 -36.50
CA LEU A 987 7.93 13.23 -36.76
C LEU A 987 7.28 12.73 -35.47
N ILE A 988 8.07 12.51 -34.42
CA ILE A 988 7.57 12.05 -33.12
C ILE A 988 6.61 13.07 -32.52
N ALA A 989 6.95 14.36 -32.59
CA ALA A 989 6.12 15.44 -32.08
C ALA A 989 4.74 15.46 -32.77
N ARG A 990 4.70 15.32 -34.11
CA ARG A 990 3.46 15.22 -34.88
C ARG A 990 2.63 14.00 -34.48
N LEU A 991 3.24 12.81 -34.38
CA LEU A 991 2.51 11.58 -34.06
C LEU A 991 1.93 11.61 -32.64
N ARG A 992 2.60 12.26 -31.71
CA ARG A 992 2.22 12.33 -30.30
C ARG A 992 1.44 13.60 -29.93
N ASN A 993 1.12 14.46 -30.91
CA ASN A 993 0.47 15.75 -30.70
C ASN A 993 1.17 16.62 -29.63
N THR A 994 2.51 16.71 -29.71
CA THR A 994 3.36 17.45 -28.77
C THR A 994 4.32 18.39 -29.51
N GLN A 995 5.20 19.07 -28.78
CA GLN A 995 6.20 19.99 -29.32
C GLN A 995 7.57 19.32 -29.49
N PRO A 996 8.29 19.59 -30.60
CA PRO A 996 9.66 19.11 -30.79
C PRO A 996 10.60 19.55 -29.65
N GLY A 997 11.51 18.67 -29.24
CA GLY A 997 12.51 18.94 -28.21
C GLY A 997 12.02 18.83 -26.76
N VAL A 998 10.71 18.70 -26.52
CA VAL A 998 10.13 18.57 -25.18
C VAL A 998 10.24 17.13 -24.69
N GLN A 999 10.76 16.94 -23.47
CA GLN A 999 10.82 15.62 -22.84
C GLN A 999 9.41 15.12 -22.52
N LEU A 1000 9.13 13.86 -22.85
CA LEU A 1000 7.85 13.22 -22.55
C LEU A 1000 8.04 12.23 -21.41
N ILE A 1001 7.50 12.58 -20.24
CA ILE A 1001 7.34 11.67 -19.10
C ILE A 1001 5.84 11.44 -18.99
N SER A 1002 5.37 10.24 -19.28
CA SER A 1002 3.95 9.92 -19.13
C SER A 1002 3.57 9.93 -17.65
N PRO A 1003 2.31 10.24 -17.29
CA PRO A 1003 1.83 10.00 -15.94
C PRO A 1003 2.07 8.53 -15.55
N PRO A 1004 2.41 8.22 -14.29
CA PRO A 1004 2.45 6.85 -13.83
C PRO A 1004 1.09 6.13 -13.94
N PRO A 1005 -0.04 6.70 -13.48
CA PRO A 1005 -1.34 6.04 -13.59
C PRO A 1005 -2.02 6.33 -14.94
N HIS A 1006 -2.96 5.47 -15.29
CA HIS A 1006 -4.04 5.83 -16.20
C HIS A 1006 -5.06 6.67 -15.41
N HIS A 1007 -5.26 7.95 -15.78
CA HIS A 1007 -6.21 8.83 -15.07
C HIS A 1007 -7.69 8.43 -15.25
N ASP A 1008 -7.97 7.43 -16.08
CA ASP A 1008 -9.25 6.77 -16.28
C ASP A 1008 -9.29 5.34 -15.71
N ILE A 1009 -8.26 4.91 -14.95
CA ILE A 1009 -8.22 3.64 -14.22
C ILE A 1009 -7.69 3.88 -12.81
N TYR A 1010 -8.59 4.04 -11.84
CA TYR A 1010 -8.23 4.15 -10.42
C TYR A 1010 -8.63 2.95 -9.58
N SER A 1011 -9.33 1.99 -10.19
CA SER A 1011 -9.67 0.71 -9.58
C SER A 1011 -10.05 -0.32 -10.66
N ILE A 1012 -10.35 -1.55 -10.25
CA ILE A 1012 -10.70 -2.66 -11.16
C ILE A 1012 -11.94 -2.37 -12.01
N GLU A 1013 -12.96 -1.71 -11.46
CA GLU A 1013 -14.17 -1.36 -12.21
C GLU A 1013 -13.93 -0.24 -13.22
N ASP A 1014 -12.92 0.61 -13.00
CA ASP A 1014 -12.53 1.64 -13.96
C ASP A 1014 -11.75 0.99 -15.13
N LEU A 1015 -10.96 -0.06 -14.86
CA LEU A 1015 -10.38 -0.90 -15.92
C LEU A 1015 -11.48 -1.59 -16.74
N ALA A 1016 -12.47 -2.17 -16.07
CA ALA A 1016 -13.60 -2.82 -16.73
C ALA A 1016 -14.41 -1.85 -17.61
N GLN A 1017 -14.45 -0.56 -17.25
CA GLN A 1017 -15.09 0.49 -18.06
C GLN A 1017 -14.27 0.88 -19.29
N LEU A 1018 -12.94 0.77 -19.25
CA LEU A 1018 -12.07 1.04 -20.40
C LEU A 1018 -12.10 -0.10 -21.42
N ILE A 1019 -12.22 -1.35 -20.94
CA ILE A 1019 -12.43 -2.56 -21.76
C ILE A 1019 -13.80 -2.48 -22.44
#